data_AF-A0A923YWM3-F1
#
_entry.id   AF-A0A923YWM3-F1
#
_cell.length_a   1.000
_cell.length_b   1.000
_cell.length_c   1.000
_cell.angle_alpha   90.00
_cell.angle_beta   90.00
_cell.angle_gamma   90.00
#
_symmetry.space_group_name_H-M   'P 1'
#
loop_
_entity.id
_entity.type
_entity.pdbx_description
1 polymer ?
#
loop_
_entity_poly.entity_id
_entity_poly.type
_entity_poly.pdbx_seq_one_letter_code
_entity_poly.pdbx_strand_id
1 'polypeptide(L)'
;MMIRNTLSASRLALVVTTTALGLSACNQALPTVPASGVATGGVASGEPVTAAPIAALPLATATPVAAPSAPATLPPARAIKVATRPRTERYRYVDRAAEYNRGFADTPPDYTVDYQGTRPWVWRANNGAYRVVEQLPQGTRDYYYAVGSDQPFYVSDPQGGYAYDNGDLVGVYGPDGQTLDAAYTAQRAAAAAAYYDRARALYRAAQYDRRQAAYAADWQARRADQAARQAAYDDARTRDAEWQAWHDQHRADEDRHWADERNRRLAYAAAIGAVGVAAVVATRGHDDRGYNGGGGYPGGLGGNNGGGYARNDPRNQPQGVPAGQVALIQQQAALDGQRRQAAIDAQRPAADRQAADLAATRATNDAERRAAADAQRAAAAAAAGQARAAAKAQEAASQQASAAARAQANAAARTQREATDAAARQQAKAAAESQRAVAQAEAAKARDAAGAQQSVADAQARAMAKAAAEQQRAAAGADAAKARDAARAQVDAAARAQREATDAAARQAAKTVAEGQRVAAQAEAAKASDAARAQQSAADAQARATAKAAAEQQRAAAGADAAKARDAARAQKMAVDAQARDAAKAAGEAQRQQAQAAAHQTEAAARDKAKAAGQAQRQAQLQADKAKATAEKPKGDDRPKGVKDKYDEPHPQP
;
A
#
# COMPACT_ATOMS: atom_id res chain seq x y z
N MET A 1 -40.35 -44.95 17.17
CA MET A 1 -41.35 -44.87 18.27
C MET A 1 -40.89 -43.76 19.20
N MET A 2 -41.52 -42.61 19.42
CA MET A 2 -42.86 -42.04 19.17
C MET A 2 -42.64 -40.56 18.77
N ILE A 3 -43.14 -40.07 17.62
CA ILE A 3 -44.38 -39.28 17.41
C ILE A 3 -44.61 -38.13 18.42
N ARG A 4 -44.50 -36.87 17.95
CA ARG A 4 -45.62 -35.89 17.92
C ARG A 4 -45.28 -34.60 17.16
N ASN A 5 -45.90 -34.49 15.98
CA ASN A 5 -46.19 -33.26 15.25
C ASN A 5 -47.12 -32.35 16.07
N THR A 6 -46.91 -31.04 16.04
CA THR A 6 -47.99 -30.05 16.13
C THR A 6 -47.73 -28.90 15.16
N LEU A 7 -48.56 -28.87 14.11
CA LEU A 7 -48.84 -27.70 13.28
C LEU A 7 -49.67 -26.71 14.09
N SER A 8 -49.44 -25.41 13.94
CA SER A 8 -50.41 -24.39 14.28
C SER A 8 -50.52 -23.35 13.18
N ALA A 9 -51.78 -23.13 12.81
CA ALA A 9 -52.25 -22.37 11.68
C ALA A 9 -52.36 -20.87 11.99
N SER A 10 -52.13 -20.09 10.94
CA SER A 10 -52.81 -18.86 10.53
C SER A 10 -53.56 -18.04 11.59
N ARG A 11 -53.11 -16.80 11.80
CA ARG A 11 -54.01 -15.64 11.94
C ARG A 11 -53.47 -14.43 11.19
N LEU A 12 -54.22 -14.07 10.14
CA LEU A 12 -54.27 -12.76 9.51
C LEU A 12 -54.58 -11.68 10.58
N ALA A 13 -53.83 -10.58 10.56
CA ALA A 13 -54.30 -9.30 11.07
C ALA A 13 -53.70 -8.19 10.21
N LEU A 14 -54.51 -7.73 9.26
CA LEU A 14 -54.32 -6.53 8.47
C LEU A 14 -54.67 -5.33 9.35
N VAL A 15 -53.69 -4.47 9.65
CA VAL A 15 -53.95 -3.14 10.24
C VAL A 15 -53.36 -2.10 9.29
N VAL A 16 -54.25 -1.43 8.57
CA VAL A 16 -53.96 -0.24 7.78
C VAL A 16 -54.24 0.96 8.70
N THR A 17 -53.18 1.62 9.16
CA THR A 17 -53.28 2.95 9.79
C THR A 17 -52.73 3.99 8.82
N THR A 18 -53.66 4.66 8.14
CA THR A 18 -53.46 5.94 7.46
C THR A 18 -53.38 7.06 8.49
N THR A 19 -52.19 7.62 8.70
CA THR A 19 -52.02 8.92 9.35
C THR A 19 -51.57 9.94 8.31
N ALA A 20 -52.47 10.87 8.02
CA ALA A 20 -52.20 12.11 7.32
C ALA A 20 -51.34 13.02 8.22
N LEU A 21 -50.25 13.55 7.68
CA LEU A 21 -49.55 14.70 8.24
C LEU A 21 -49.59 15.82 7.21
N GLY A 22 -50.19 16.93 7.64
CA GLY A 22 -50.36 18.14 6.85
C GLY A 22 -49.02 18.82 6.58
N LEU A 23 -48.79 19.12 5.30
CA LEU A 23 -47.78 20.06 4.85
C LEU A 23 -48.37 21.48 5.00
N SER A 24 -48.01 22.16 6.09
CA SER A 24 -48.17 23.61 6.20
C SER A 24 -46.83 24.29 5.88
N ALA A 25 -46.93 25.24 4.96
CA ALA A 25 -45.89 26.04 4.33
C ALA A 25 -44.99 26.80 5.32
N CYS A 26 -43.73 26.98 4.94
CA CYS A 26 -43.11 28.31 4.93
C CYS A 26 -42.02 28.39 3.87
N ASN A 27 -42.30 29.27 2.92
CA ASN A 27 -41.63 29.55 1.67
C ASN A 27 -40.63 30.68 1.94
N GLN A 28 -39.34 30.50 1.67
CA GLN A 28 -38.42 31.63 1.48
C GLN A 28 -37.67 31.44 0.18
N ALA A 29 -37.89 32.42 -0.69
CA ALA A 29 -37.45 32.51 -2.06
C ALA A 29 -35.92 32.64 -2.16
N LEU A 30 -35.35 31.92 -3.12
CA LEU A 30 -34.03 32.21 -3.68
C LEU A 30 -34.18 32.58 -5.16
N PRO A 31 -33.29 33.44 -5.69
CA PRO A 31 -33.47 34.11 -6.96
C PRO A 31 -33.31 33.19 -8.17
N THR A 32 -34.19 33.44 -9.12
CA THR A 32 -34.27 32.94 -10.49
C THR A 32 -32.94 33.03 -11.24
N VAL A 33 -32.46 31.88 -11.74
CA VAL A 33 -31.46 31.79 -12.82
C VAL A 33 -32.19 31.17 -14.02
N PRO A 34 -32.11 31.75 -15.23
CA PRO A 34 -32.91 31.27 -16.36
C PRO A 34 -32.43 29.91 -16.88
N ALA A 35 -33.36 28.96 -16.92
CA ALA A 35 -33.21 27.67 -17.58
C ALA A 35 -33.63 27.79 -19.05
N SER A 36 -32.74 27.38 -19.96
CA SER A 36 -33.08 26.99 -21.33
C SER A 36 -32.41 25.66 -21.61
N GLY A 37 -33.21 24.60 -21.72
CA GLY A 37 -32.73 23.25 -22.02
C GLY A 37 -33.87 22.25 -21.97
N VAL A 38 -34.62 22.16 -23.08
CA VAL A 38 -35.74 21.25 -23.31
C VAL A 38 -35.26 19.80 -23.22
N ALA A 39 -35.84 19.03 -22.29
CA ALA A 39 -35.66 17.59 -22.18
C ALA A 39 -36.85 16.87 -22.87
N THR A 40 -36.58 16.20 -23.98
CA THR A 40 -37.47 15.17 -24.53
C THR A 40 -37.10 13.82 -23.92
N GLY A 41 -38.07 13.22 -23.21
CA GLY A 41 -37.94 11.94 -22.54
C GLY A 41 -37.85 10.76 -23.51
N GLY A 42 -36.84 9.93 -23.30
CA GLY A 42 -36.75 8.56 -23.79
C GLY A 42 -36.45 7.65 -22.61
N VAL A 43 -37.41 6.81 -22.23
CA VAL A 43 -37.27 5.78 -21.20
C VAL A 43 -36.46 4.64 -21.82
N ALA A 44 -35.16 4.59 -21.53
CA ALA A 44 -34.27 3.49 -21.89
C ALA A 44 -33.80 2.78 -20.61
N SER A 45 -33.87 1.46 -20.67
CA SER A 45 -33.43 0.46 -19.69
C SER A 45 -32.14 0.90 -18.97
N GLY A 46 -32.25 1.16 -17.67
CA GLY A 46 -31.18 1.73 -16.87
C GLY A 46 -30.02 0.76 -16.66
N GLU A 47 -28.98 0.87 -17.49
CA GLU A 47 -27.62 0.71 -16.97
C GLU A 47 -27.35 1.86 -15.99
N PRO A 48 -26.75 1.59 -14.82
CA PRO A 48 -26.44 2.65 -13.86
C PRO A 48 -25.48 3.63 -14.53
N VAL A 49 -25.96 4.86 -14.73
CA VAL A 49 -25.12 5.99 -15.19
C VAL A 49 -23.99 6.15 -14.18
N THR A 50 -22.82 5.63 -14.51
CA THR A 50 -21.60 5.82 -13.73
C THR A 50 -21.23 7.30 -13.83
N ALA A 51 -21.64 8.07 -12.81
CA ALA A 51 -21.23 9.46 -12.66
C ALA A 51 -19.70 9.57 -12.85
N ALA A 52 -19.29 10.60 -13.60
CA ALA A 52 -17.90 10.86 -13.95
C ALA A 52 -16.95 10.68 -12.75
N PRO A 53 -15.71 10.21 -12.96
CA PRO A 53 -14.76 10.01 -11.87
C PRO A 53 -14.58 11.33 -11.11
N ILE A 54 -14.92 11.31 -9.82
CA ILE A 54 -14.84 12.51 -8.98
C ILE A 54 -13.42 12.57 -8.45
N ALA A 55 -12.71 13.65 -8.77
CA ALA A 55 -11.33 13.85 -8.35
C ALA A 55 -11.22 13.94 -6.82
N ALA A 56 -10.10 13.44 -6.28
CA ALA A 56 -9.69 13.70 -4.91
C ALA A 56 -9.57 15.22 -4.68
N LEU A 57 -10.05 15.70 -3.54
CA LEU A 57 -9.83 17.08 -3.13
C LEU A 57 -8.38 17.25 -2.66
N PRO A 58 -7.75 18.41 -2.90
CA PRO A 58 -6.47 18.71 -2.28
C PRO A 58 -6.63 18.73 -0.77
N LEU A 59 -5.63 18.24 -0.04
CA LEU A 59 -5.63 18.28 1.41
C LEU A 59 -5.67 19.72 1.92
N ALA A 60 -6.47 19.97 2.95
CA ALA A 60 -6.48 21.24 3.66
C ALA A 60 -5.22 21.37 4.53
N THR A 61 -4.55 22.52 4.44
CA THR A 61 -3.37 22.88 5.24
C THR A 61 -3.71 23.73 6.47
N ALA A 62 -4.95 24.21 6.59
CA ALA A 62 -5.42 24.91 7.76
C ALA A 62 -5.39 24.02 9.00
N THR A 63 -5.28 24.63 10.19
CA THR A 63 -5.39 23.90 11.45
C THR A 63 -6.75 23.18 11.50
N PRO A 64 -6.79 21.86 11.72
CA PRO A 64 -8.04 21.13 11.82
C PRO A 64 -8.83 21.65 13.00
N VAL A 65 -10.10 22.00 12.76
CA VAL A 65 -11.07 22.09 13.86
C VAL A 65 -11.31 20.65 14.31
N ALA A 66 -10.97 20.34 15.56
CA ALA A 66 -11.14 19.00 16.12
C ALA A 66 -12.60 18.58 15.97
N ALA A 67 -12.86 17.64 15.05
CA ALA A 67 -14.16 17.02 14.95
C ALA A 67 -14.34 16.05 16.11
N PRO A 68 -15.53 15.95 16.71
CA PRO A 68 -15.81 14.91 17.69
C PRO A 68 -15.59 13.53 17.06
N SER A 69 -15.09 12.60 17.88
CA SER A 69 -15.02 11.19 17.50
C SER A 69 -16.45 10.63 17.35
N ALA A 70 -16.60 9.67 16.44
CA ALA A 70 -17.82 8.88 16.36
C ALA A 70 -18.06 8.11 17.66
N PRO A 71 -19.33 7.92 18.05
CA PRO A 71 -19.66 7.19 19.27
C PRO A 71 -19.20 5.73 19.16
N ALA A 72 -18.57 5.24 20.24
CA ALA A 72 -18.13 3.85 20.32
C ALA A 72 -19.33 2.88 20.26
N THR A 73 -20.43 3.22 20.91
CA THR A 73 -21.69 2.47 20.89
C THR A 73 -22.68 3.12 19.93
N LEU A 74 -23.22 2.32 19.02
CA LEU A 74 -24.24 2.76 18.09
C LEU A 74 -25.65 2.45 18.63
N PRO A 75 -26.68 3.19 18.18
CA PRO A 75 -28.05 2.84 18.52
C PRO A 75 -28.39 1.43 18.03
N PRO A 76 -29.30 0.71 18.71
CA PRO A 76 -29.78 -0.59 18.27
C PRO A 76 -30.34 -0.53 16.84
N ALA A 77 -30.07 -1.57 16.07
CA ALA A 77 -30.45 -1.69 14.67
C ALA A 77 -31.40 -2.88 14.44
N ARG A 78 -31.93 -3.00 13.23
CA ARG A 78 -32.73 -4.16 12.84
C ARG A 78 -31.87 -5.41 12.91
N ALA A 79 -32.38 -6.47 13.55
CA ALA A 79 -31.67 -7.74 13.65
C ALA A 79 -31.23 -8.27 12.27
N ILE A 80 -29.97 -8.69 12.19
CA ILE A 80 -29.35 -9.27 10.99
C ILE A 80 -29.34 -10.79 11.12
N LYS A 81 -29.52 -11.51 10.01
CA LYS A 81 -29.38 -12.97 10.03
C LYS A 81 -27.91 -13.34 10.10
N VAL A 82 -27.62 -14.46 10.76
CA VAL A 82 -26.30 -15.08 10.74
C VAL A 82 -26.33 -16.23 9.76
N ALA A 83 -25.45 -16.18 8.76
CA ALA A 83 -25.33 -17.21 7.74
C ALA A 83 -23.94 -17.87 7.83
N THR A 84 -23.88 -19.18 7.58
CA THR A 84 -22.60 -19.90 7.56
C THR A 84 -22.07 -19.96 6.13
N ARG A 85 -20.76 -19.74 5.96
CA ARG A 85 -20.06 -19.92 4.69
C ARG A 85 -19.19 -21.18 4.71
N PRO A 86 -18.88 -21.77 3.54
CA PRO A 86 -17.89 -22.84 3.46
C PRO A 86 -16.57 -22.40 4.10
N ARG A 87 -15.91 -23.30 4.84
CA ARG A 87 -14.63 -23.01 5.51
C ARG A 87 -13.58 -22.46 4.54
N THR A 88 -13.59 -22.96 3.30
CA THR A 88 -12.69 -22.52 2.23
C THR A 88 -12.82 -21.03 1.90
N GLU A 89 -13.96 -20.39 2.16
CA GLU A 89 -14.20 -18.97 1.85
C GLU A 89 -14.06 -18.05 3.06
N ARG A 90 -13.70 -18.58 4.24
CA ARG A 90 -13.74 -17.81 5.49
C ARG A 90 -12.82 -16.59 5.52
N TYR A 91 -11.73 -16.60 4.73
CA TYR A 91 -10.79 -15.47 4.63
C TYR A 91 -11.11 -14.49 3.51
N ARG A 92 -12.09 -14.79 2.65
CA ARG A 92 -12.48 -13.96 1.50
C ARG A 92 -12.68 -12.49 1.84
N TYR A 93 -13.37 -12.19 2.94
CA TYR A 93 -13.78 -10.83 3.27
C TYR A 93 -12.66 -10.02 3.94
N VAL A 94 -11.91 -10.63 4.87
CA VAL A 94 -10.79 -9.96 5.55
C VAL A 94 -9.59 -9.79 4.62
N ASP A 95 -9.30 -10.78 3.76
CA ASP A 95 -8.22 -10.68 2.77
C ASP A 95 -8.55 -9.58 1.75
N ARG A 96 -9.78 -9.55 1.24
CA ARG A 96 -10.25 -8.49 0.35
C ARG A 96 -10.18 -7.11 1.01
N ALA A 97 -10.52 -6.98 2.29
CA ALA A 97 -10.39 -5.71 3.01
C ALA A 97 -8.92 -5.28 3.17
N ALA A 98 -8.01 -6.22 3.43
CA ALA A 98 -6.57 -5.96 3.44
C ALA A 98 -6.07 -5.50 2.05
N GLU A 99 -6.59 -6.06 0.96
CA GLU A 99 -6.28 -5.60 -0.39
C GLU A 99 -6.83 -4.20 -0.71
N TYR A 100 -7.96 -3.79 -0.14
CA TYR A 100 -8.41 -2.38 -0.22
C TYR A 100 -7.38 -1.46 0.44
N ASN A 101 -6.86 -1.83 1.61
CA ASN A 101 -5.86 -1.03 2.32
C ASN A 101 -4.54 -0.93 1.53
N ARG A 102 -4.11 -2.02 0.91
CA ARG A 102 -2.95 -2.02 0.00
C ARG A 102 -3.21 -1.24 -1.28
N GLY A 103 -4.42 -1.34 -1.83
CA GLY A 103 -4.87 -0.67 -3.05
C GLY A 103 -4.91 0.85 -2.90
N PHE A 104 -5.52 1.34 -1.82
CA PHE A 104 -5.48 2.75 -1.46
C PHE A 104 -4.09 3.20 -1.00
N ALA A 105 -3.23 2.25 -0.63
CA ALA A 105 -1.88 2.47 -0.13
C ALA A 105 -1.86 3.46 1.05
N ASP A 106 -0.66 3.89 1.42
CA ASP A 106 -0.45 4.91 2.43
C ASP A 106 -0.72 6.33 1.88
N THR A 107 -1.85 6.50 1.19
CA THR A 107 -2.26 7.78 0.60
C THR A 107 -3.30 8.49 1.44
N PRO A 108 -3.38 9.83 1.32
CA PRO A 108 -4.44 10.56 2.00
C PRO A 108 -5.83 10.21 1.45
N PRO A 109 -6.87 10.41 2.28
CA PRO A 109 -8.24 10.26 1.83
C PRO A 109 -8.57 11.27 0.74
N ASP A 110 -9.48 10.89 -0.16
CA ASP A 110 -9.91 11.74 -1.26
C ASP A 110 -10.69 12.95 -0.77
N TYR A 111 -11.47 12.78 0.29
CA TYR A 111 -12.24 13.83 0.95
C TYR A 111 -12.75 13.34 2.31
N THR A 112 -13.40 14.24 3.03
CA THR A 112 -14.25 13.94 4.17
C THR A 112 -15.67 14.45 3.92
N VAL A 113 -16.64 13.94 4.65
CA VAL A 113 -18.03 14.43 4.68
C VAL A 113 -18.39 14.75 6.11
N ASP A 114 -19.26 15.75 6.34
CA ASP A 114 -19.82 16.00 7.67
C ASP A 114 -20.99 15.04 7.89
N TYR A 115 -20.85 14.14 8.86
CA TYR A 115 -21.87 13.15 9.16
C TYR A 115 -22.11 13.07 10.66
N GLN A 116 -23.27 13.58 11.09
CA GLN A 116 -23.66 13.67 12.51
C GLN A 116 -22.59 14.35 13.38
N GLY A 117 -21.99 15.43 12.86
CA GLY A 117 -20.94 16.19 13.55
C GLY A 117 -19.56 15.54 13.49
N THR A 118 -19.43 14.33 12.97
CA THR A 118 -18.14 13.67 12.75
C THR A 118 -17.64 13.92 11.32
N ARG A 119 -16.35 13.66 11.08
CA ARG A 119 -15.71 13.87 9.77
C ARG A 119 -15.05 12.58 9.28
N PRO A 120 -15.84 11.57 8.86
CA PRO A 120 -15.29 10.35 8.30
C PRO A 120 -14.46 10.63 7.06
N TRP A 121 -13.34 9.91 6.94
CA TRP A 121 -12.48 9.96 5.77
C TRP A 121 -12.97 9.00 4.70
N VAL A 122 -12.90 9.42 3.44
CA VAL A 122 -13.40 8.63 2.31
C VAL A 122 -12.27 8.43 1.31
N TRP A 123 -12.02 7.16 0.95
CA TRP A 123 -11.27 6.76 -0.22
C TRP A 123 -12.23 6.12 -1.22
N ARG A 124 -12.11 6.51 -2.49
CA ARG A 124 -12.85 5.99 -3.63
C ARG A 124 -11.86 5.49 -4.67
N ALA A 125 -11.99 4.22 -5.04
CA ALA A 125 -11.23 3.66 -6.15
C ALA A 125 -11.85 4.05 -7.49
N ASN A 126 -11.05 4.04 -8.57
CA ASN A 126 -11.54 4.31 -9.93
C ASN A 126 -12.70 3.38 -10.35
N ASN A 127 -12.67 2.14 -9.89
CA ASN A 127 -13.70 1.14 -10.18
C ASN A 127 -14.99 1.33 -9.36
N GLY A 128 -15.09 2.36 -8.51
CA GLY A 128 -16.28 2.62 -7.70
C GLY A 128 -16.33 1.88 -6.35
N ALA A 129 -15.26 1.19 -5.96
CA ALA A 129 -15.10 0.70 -4.59
C ALA A 129 -14.88 1.85 -3.60
N TYR A 130 -15.37 1.70 -2.37
CA TYR A 130 -15.23 2.70 -1.32
C TYR A 130 -14.61 2.11 -0.04
N ARG A 131 -13.82 2.94 0.65
CA ARG A 131 -13.47 2.77 2.05
C ARG A 131 -13.83 4.05 2.80
N VAL A 132 -14.62 3.92 3.86
CA VAL A 132 -14.98 5.03 4.74
C VAL A 132 -14.42 4.75 6.13
N VAL A 133 -13.77 5.71 6.75
CA VAL A 133 -13.12 5.55 8.07
C VAL A 133 -13.68 6.56 9.05
N GLU A 134 -14.34 6.07 10.10
CA GLU A 134 -14.75 6.87 11.25
C GLU A 134 -13.68 6.85 12.35
N GLN A 135 -13.44 8.00 12.97
CA GLN A 135 -12.55 8.11 14.12
C GLN A 135 -13.30 7.72 15.40
N LEU A 136 -12.71 6.86 16.22
CA LEU A 136 -13.20 6.47 17.55
C LEU A 136 -12.24 7.00 18.62
N PRO A 137 -12.65 7.09 19.91
CA PRO A 137 -11.73 7.42 20.99
C PRO A 137 -10.54 6.46 21.10
N GLN A 138 -10.74 5.18 20.77
CA GLN A 138 -9.77 4.09 20.89
C GLN A 138 -9.24 3.53 19.56
N GLY A 139 -9.34 4.28 18.45
CA GLY A 139 -8.84 3.85 17.14
C GLY A 139 -9.74 4.31 15.99
N THR A 140 -9.92 3.49 14.97
CA THR A 140 -10.86 3.79 13.87
C THR A 140 -11.81 2.64 13.60
N ARG A 141 -12.96 2.97 13.01
CA ARG A 141 -13.87 1.99 12.41
C ARG A 141 -13.87 2.18 10.90
N ASP A 142 -13.53 1.12 10.18
CA ASP A 142 -13.36 1.14 8.74
C ASP A 142 -14.49 0.35 8.07
N TYR A 143 -15.09 0.94 7.03
CA TYR A 143 -16.21 0.37 6.28
C TYR A 143 -15.81 0.17 4.82
N TYR A 144 -15.96 -1.05 4.31
CA TYR A 144 -15.51 -1.43 2.97
C TYR A 144 -16.70 -1.80 2.09
N TYR A 145 -16.83 -1.14 0.95
CA TYR A 145 -17.93 -1.31 0.01
C TYR A 145 -17.41 -1.82 -1.32
N ALA A 146 -18.01 -2.92 -1.78
CA ALA A 146 -17.69 -3.50 -3.07
C ALA A 146 -18.09 -2.55 -4.20
N VAL A 147 -17.49 -2.74 -5.37
CA VAL A 147 -17.88 -2.03 -6.60
C VAL A 147 -19.39 -2.14 -6.83
N GLY A 148 -20.07 -1.01 -6.96
CA GLY A 148 -21.51 -0.93 -7.21
C GLY A 148 -22.41 -1.27 -6.01
N SER A 149 -21.86 -1.61 -4.85
CA SER A 149 -22.63 -1.93 -3.64
C SER A 149 -22.80 -0.71 -2.74
N ASP A 150 -24.02 -0.45 -2.28
CA ASP A 150 -24.32 0.51 -1.20
C ASP A 150 -24.24 -0.14 0.20
N GLN A 151 -23.98 -1.44 0.25
CA GLN A 151 -23.85 -2.23 1.46
C GLN A 151 -22.37 -2.57 1.72
N PRO A 152 -21.92 -2.55 2.98
CA PRO A 152 -20.57 -3.00 3.29
C PRO A 152 -20.46 -4.51 3.05
N PHE A 153 -19.33 -4.98 2.56
CA PHE A 153 -18.99 -6.41 2.64
C PHE A 153 -18.12 -6.72 3.86
N TYR A 154 -17.48 -5.70 4.43
CA TYR A 154 -16.64 -5.80 5.61
C TYR A 154 -16.67 -4.51 6.41
N VAL A 155 -16.69 -4.63 7.74
CA VAL A 155 -16.48 -3.52 8.68
C VAL A 155 -15.45 -3.96 9.70
N SER A 156 -14.45 -3.15 10.01
CA SER A 156 -13.50 -3.40 11.10
C SER A 156 -13.53 -2.29 12.14
N ASP A 157 -13.29 -2.66 13.40
CA ASP A 157 -13.10 -1.76 14.53
C ASP A 157 -11.88 -2.24 15.37
N PRO A 158 -11.50 -1.55 16.45
CA PRO A 158 -10.34 -1.96 17.26
C PRO A 158 -10.49 -3.32 17.94
N GLN A 159 -11.71 -3.88 18.00
CA GLN A 159 -11.99 -5.18 18.64
C GLN A 159 -12.06 -6.32 17.62
N GLY A 160 -12.13 -6.05 16.31
CA GLY A 160 -12.20 -7.07 15.29
C GLY A 160 -12.87 -6.63 14.00
N GLY A 161 -13.36 -7.60 13.22
CA GLY A 161 -14.04 -7.37 11.95
C GLY A 161 -15.33 -8.16 11.79
N TYR A 162 -16.20 -7.69 10.90
CA TYR A 162 -17.53 -8.23 10.62
C TYR A 162 -17.69 -8.32 9.11
N ALA A 163 -17.90 -9.53 8.59
CA ALA A 163 -18.15 -9.77 7.17
C ALA A 163 -19.63 -9.89 6.88
N TYR A 164 -20.05 -9.29 5.78
CA TYR A 164 -21.43 -9.31 5.32
C TYR A 164 -21.50 -9.85 3.90
N ASP A 165 -22.56 -10.60 3.62
CA ASP A 165 -22.90 -11.04 2.27
C ASP A 165 -24.41 -10.98 2.09
N ASN A 166 -24.86 -10.21 1.10
CA ASN A 166 -26.28 -9.92 0.85
C ASN A 166 -27.05 -9.44 2.10
N GLY A 167 -26.36 -8.72 2.99
CA GLY A 167 -26.95 -8.21 4.23
C GLY A 167 -27.09 -9.25 5.35
N ASP A 168 -26.50 -10.43 5.22
CA ASP A 168 -26.37 -11.39 6.32
C ASP A 168 -24.96 -11.33 6.92
N LEU A 169 -24.83 -11.50 8.24
CA LEU A 169 -23.55 -11.63 8.93
C LEU A 169 -22.98 -13.02 8.64
N VAL A 170 -21.84 -13.09 7.95
CA VAL A 170 -21.24 -14.35 7.49
C VAL A 170 -19.94 -14.73 8.21
N GLY A 171 -19.37 -13.81 8.98
CA GLY A 171 -18.18 -14.08 9.78
C GLY A 171 -17.82 -12.92 10.70
N VAL A 172 -17.22 -13.25 11.83
CA VAL A 172 -16.58 -12.28 12.74
C VAL A 172 -15.11 -12.66 12.89
N TYR A 173 -14.26 -11.64 12.94
CA TYR A 173 -12.81 -11.78 12.98
C TYR A 173 -12.26 -11.08 14.22
N GLY A 174 -11.17 -11.60 14.77
CA GLY A 174 -10.39 -10.92 15.80
C GLY A 174 -9.71 -9.65 15.27
N PRO A 175 -9.06 -8.87 16.14
CA PRO A 175 -8.34 -7.65 15.74
C PRO A 175 -7.15 -7.93 14.80
N ASP A 176 -6.66 -9.16 14.79
CA ASP A 176 -5.61 -9.66 13.89
C ASP A 176 -6.15 -10.27 12.59
N GLY A 177 -7.48 -10.31 12.41
CA GLY A 177 -8.11 -10.88 11.23
C GLY A 177 -8.33 -12.40 11.28
N GLN A 178 -8.03 -13.08 12.39
CA GLN A 178 -8.35 -14.49 12.54
C GLN A 178 -9.86 -14.71 12.67
N THR A 179 -10.38 -15.79 12.08
CA THR A 179 -11.82 -16.11 12.19
C THR A 179 -12.18 -16.55 13.60
N LEU A 180 -13.25 -15.97 14.15
CA LEU A 180 -13.83 -16.40 15.42
C LEU A 180 -14.92 -17.45 15.20
N ASP A 181 -15.24 -18.22 16.23
CA ASP A 181 -16.21 -19.30 16.12
C ASP A 181 -17.65 -18.78 15.88
N ALA A 182 -18.54 -19.71 15.50
CA ALA A 182 -19.92 -19.40 15.18
C ALA A 182 -20.74 -18.92 16.40
N ALA A 183 -20.41 -19.38 17.61
CA ALA A 183 -21.10 -18.95 18.83
C ALA A 183 -20.76 -17.49 19.14
N TYR A 184 -19.49 -17.11 18.99
CA TYR A 184 -19.03 -15.73 19.10
C TYR A 184 -19.66 -14.85 18.01
N THR A 185 -19.73 -15.34 16.77
CA THR A 185 -20.41 -14.65 15.66
C THR A 185 -21.87 -14.32 16.02
N ALA A 186 -22.61 -15.29 16.58
CA ALA A 186 -23.99 -15.08 17.01
C ALA A 186 -24.11 -14.05 18.15
N GLN A 187 -23.19 -14.07 19.13
CA GLN A 187 -23.15 -13.07 20.21
C GLN A 187 -22.91 -11.65 19.69
N ARG A 188 -22.18 -11.51 18.58
CA ARG A 188 -21.85 -10.22 17.98
C ARG A 188 -22.89 -9.72 16.96
N ALA A 189 -23.94 -10.48 16.68
CA ALA A 189 -24.94 -10.15 15.65
C ALA A 189 -25.63 -8.79 15.88
N ALA A 190 -25.89 -8.41 17.13
CA ALA A 190 -26.50 -7.12 17.45
C ALA A 190 -25.58 -5.93 17.13
N ALA A 191 -24.28 -6.04 17.44
CA ALA A 191 -23.29 -5.02 17.08
C ALA A 191 -23.08 -4.96 15.56
N ALA A 192 -23.03 -6.12 14.90
CA ALA A 192 -22.93 -6.21 13.45
C ALA A 192 -24.12 -5.54 12.74
N ALA A 193 -25.35 -5.77 13.22
CA ALA A 193 -26.54 -5.09 12.71
C ALA A 193 -26.41 -3.55 12.79
N ALA A 194 -25.93 -3.04 13.93
CA ALA A 194 -25.74 -1.60 14.11
C ALA A 194 -24.66 -1.02 13.18
N TYR A 195 -23.57 -1.76 12.97
CA TYR A 195 -22.52 -1.38 12.01
C TYR A 195 -23.01 -1.43 10.58
N TYR A 196 -23.81 -2.42 10.22
CA TYR A 196 -24.39 -2.55 8.88
C TYR A 196 -25.31 -1.37 8.54
N ASP A 197 -26.23 -1.01 9.44
CA ASP A 197 -27.13 0.14 9.24
C ASP A 197 -26.34 1.47 9.18
N ARG A 198 -25.35 1.65 10.06
CA ARG A 198 -24.47 2.83 10.06
C ARG A 198 -23.66 2.94 8.77
N ALA A 199 -23.14 1.83 8.26
CA ALA A 199 -22.39 1.78 7.01
C ALA A 199 -23.24 2.27 5.83
N ARG A 200 -24.49 1.80 5.70
CA ARG A 200 -25.38 2.23 4.62
C ARG A 200 -25.65 3.73 4.66
N ALA A 201 -25.80 4.30 5.86
CA ALA A 201 -25.98 5.73 6.02
C ALA A 201 -24.70 6.52 5.68
N LEU A 202 -23.53 6.02 6.09
CA LEU A 202 -22.23 6.59 5.72
C LEU A 202 -21.95 6.53 4.21
N TYR A 203 -22.35 5.44 3.54
CA TYR A 203 -22.21 5.33 2.09
C TYR A 203 -23.03 6.41 1.37
N ARG A 204 -24.28 6.62 1.81
CA ARG A 204 -25.12 7.71 1.28
C ARG A 204 -24.49 9.07 1.53
N ALA A 205 -23.99 9.33 2.73
CA ALA A 205 -23.30 10.57 3.06
C ALA A 205 -22.06 10.77 2.17
N ALA A 206 -21.21 9.75 2.03
CA ALA A 206 -20.02 9.78 1.17
C ALA A 206 -20.36 10.11 -0.29
N GLN A 207 -21.48 9.60 -0.80
CA GLN A 207 -21.92 9.83 -2.17
C GLN A 207 -22.55 11.21 -2.38
N TYR A 208 -23.50 11.59 -1.52
CA TYR A 208 -24.45 12.67 -1.77
C TYR A 208 -24.22 13.93 -0.93
N ASP A 209 -23.55 13.84 0.22
CA ASP A 209 -23.31 15.01 1.05
C ASP A 209 -22.16 15.87 0.52
N ARG A 210 -22.09 17.11 1.04
CA ARG A 210 -21.06 18.06 0.64
C ARG A 210 -19.68 17.56 1.06
N ARG A 211 -18.84 17.31 0.07
CA ARG A 211 -17.45 16.90 0.25
C ARG A 211 -16.60 18.07 0.73
N GLN A 212 -15.66 17.74 1.59
CA GLN A 212 -14.73 18.68 2.17
C GLN A 212 -13.31 18.11 2.05
N ALA A 213 -12.33 19.00 1.93
CA ALA A 213 -10.93 18.59 1.97
C ALA A 213 -10.62 17.96 3.34
N ALA A 214 -9.95 16.81 3.34
CA ALA A 214 -9.38 16.25 4.56
C ALA A 214 -8.15 17.08 4.97
N TYR A 215 -7.86 17.16 6.28
CA TYR A 215 -6.68 17.90 6.75
C TYR A 215 -5.42 17.07 6.64
N ALA A 216 -4.36 17.68 6.10
CA ALA A 216 -3.06 17.02 5.95
C ALA A 216 -2.48 16.58 7.30
N ALA A 217 -2.55 17.45 8.32
CA ALA A 217 -2.02 17.17 9.65
C ALA A 217 -2.73 15.98 10.33
N ASP A 218 -4.07 15.92 10.23
CA ASP A 218 -4.87 14.84 10.81
C ASP A 218 -4.56 13.48 10.16
N TRP A 219 -4.36 13.47 8.84
CA TRP A 219 -3.97 12.26 8.11
C TRP A 219 -2.55 11.81 8.49
N GLN A 220 -1.58 12.72 8.48
CA GLN A 220 -0.19 12.41 8.85
C GLN A 220 -0.09 11.83 10.25
N ALA A 221 -0.83 12.39 11.23
CA ALA A 221 -0.82 11.92 12.60
C ALA A 221 -1.30 10.47 12.75
N ARG A 222 -2.13 9.97 11.83
CA ARG A 222 -2.74 8.62 11.91
C ARG A 222 -2.13 7.62 10.93
N ARG A 223 -1.14 8.05 10.15
CA ARG A 223 -0.47 7.25 9.14
C ARG A 223 0.16 6.00 9.75
N ALA A 224 0.86 6.19 10.86
CA ALA A 224 1.53 5.12 11.59
C ALA A 224 0.54 4.05 12.09
N ASP A 225 -0.62 4.46 12.62
CA ASP A 225 -1.64 3.52 13.10
C ASP A 225 -2.26 2.69 11.97
N GLN A 226 -2.44 3.28 10.79
CA GLN A 226 -2.88 2.52 9.61
C GLN A 226 -1.81 1.53 9.14
N ALA A 227 -0.55 1.95 9.09
CA ALA A 227 0.56 1.08 8.74
C ALA A 227 0.73 -0.09 9.73
N ALA A 228 0.61 0.19 11.04
CA ALA A 228 0.70 -0.83 12.08
C ALA A 228 -0.41 -1.88 11.98
N ARG A 229 -1.65 -1.46 11.68
CA ARG A 229 -2.76 -2.40 11.45
C ARG A 229 -2.57 -3.25 10.20
N GLN A 230 -2.07 -2.66 9.12
CA GLN A 230 -1.73 -3.44 7.92
C GLN A 230 -0.64 -4.48 8.22
N ALA A 231 0.41 -4.10 8.95
CA ALA A 231 1.46 -5.01 9.37
C ALA A 231 0.91 -6.16 10.24
N ALA A 232 -0.02 -5.86 11.17
CA ALA A 232 -0.66 -6.88 11.99
C ALA A 232 -1.46 -7.90 11.16
N TYR A 233 -2.19 -7.45 10.13
CA TYR A 233 -2.88 -8.35 9.19
C TYR A 233 -1.88 -9.18 8.37
N ASP A 234 -0.78 -8.59 7.91
CA ASP A 234 0.26 -9.31 7.17
C ASP A 234 0.92 -10.39 8.05
N ASP A 235 1.22 -10.08 9.31
CA ASP A 235 1.79 -11.00 10.30
C ASP A 235 0.80 -12.10 10.70
N ALA A 236 -0.50 -11.79 10.81
CA ALA A 236 -1.52 -12.78 11.09
C ALA A 236 -1.72 -13.73 9.91
N ARG A 237 -1.80 -13.20 8.69
CA ARG A 237 -1.84 -14.00 7.47
C ARG A 237 -0.64 -14.91 7.39
N THR A 238 0.58 -14.42 7.63
CA THR A 238 1.78 -15.28 7.52
C THR A 238 1.85 -16.43 8.52
N ARG A 239 1.11 -16.35 9.63
CA ARG A 239 1.02 -17.41 10.65
C ARG A 239 -0.14 -18.39 10.41
N ASP A 240 -1.10 -18.05 9.57
CA ASP A 240 -2.27 -18.88 9.27
C ASP A 240 -2.17 -19.49 7.86
N ALA A 241 -1.92 -20.80 7.81
CA ALA A 241 -1.75 -21.52 6.55
C ALA A 241 -3.01 -21.52 5.66
N GLU A 242 -4.22 -21.50 6.24
CA GLU A 242 -5.46 -21.45 5.45
C GLU A 242 -5.66 -20.05 4.85
N TRP A 243 -5.30 -19.00 5.59
CA TRP A 243 -5.34 -17.64 5.05
C TRP A 243 -4.27 -17.45 3.96
N GLN A 244 -3.04 -17.92 4.17
CA GLN A 244 -2.01 -17.91 3.11
C GLN A 244 -2.49 -18.62 1.84
N ALA A 245 -3.03 -19.83 1.98
CA ALA A 245 -3.52 -20.61 0.84
C ALA A 245 -4.64 -19.88 0.08
N TRP A 246 -5.59 -19.28 0.81
CA TRP A 246 -6.63 -18.44 0.20
C TRP A 246 -6.03 -17.26 -0.56
N HIS A 247 -5.14 -16.51 0.10
CA HIS A 247 -4.51 -15.32 -0.48
C HIS A 247 -3.72 -15.68 -1.74
N ASP A 248 -2.86 -16.70 -1.69
CA ASP A 248 -2.05 -17.12 -2.84
C ASP A 248 -2.90 -17.57 -4.03
N GLN A 249 -4.05 -18.19 -3.78
CA GLN A 249 -5.00 -18.59 -4.82
C GLN A 249 -5.66 -17.38 -5.53
N HIS A 250 -5.87 -16.27 -4.81
CA HIS A 250 -6.60 -15.10 -5.32
C HIS A 250 -5.69 -13.90 -5.66
N ARG A 251 -4.42 -13.94 -5.25
CA ARG A 251 -3.46 -12.84 -5.39
C ARG A 251 -3.39 -12.29 -6.81
N ALA A 252 -3.34 -13.15 -7.83
CA ALA A 252 -3.23 -12.70 -9.22
C ALA A 252 -4.44 -11.91 -9.70
N ASP A 253 -5.63 -12.22 -9.20
CA ASP A 253 -6.86 -11.49 -9.54
C ASP A 253 -6.95 -10.18 -8.77
N GLU A 254 -6.60 -10.21 -7.48
CA GLU A 254 -6.55 -9.03 -6.62
C GLU A 254 -5.50 -8.03 -7.10
N ASP A 255 -4.31 -8.50 -7.49
CA ASP A 255 -3.26 -7.65 -8.02
C ASP A 255 -3.66 -6.98 -9.31
N ARG A 256 -4.29 -7.71 -10.24
CA ARG A 256 -4.84 -7.09 -11.46
C ARG A 256 -5.93 -6.10 -11.14
N HIS A 257 -6.80 -6.39 -10.17
CA HIS A 257 -7.88 -5.52 -9.77
C HIS A 257 -7.40 -4.19 -9.16
N TRP A 258 -6.29 -4.22 -8.40
CA TRP A 258 -5.77 -3.07 -7.68
C TRP A 258 -4.55 -2.39 -8.31
N ALA A 259 -3.92 -2.96 -9.35
CA ALA A 259 -2.72 -2.40 -9.97
C ALA A 259 -2.90 -0.94 -10.44
N ASP A 260 -3.97 -0.66 -11.19
CA ASP A 260 -4.25 0.68 -11.71
C ASP A 260 -4.52 1.68 -10.58
N GLU A 261 -5.24 1.24 -9.56
CA GLU A 261 -5.52 2.06 -8.38
C GLU A 261 -4.23 2.38 -7.63
N ARG A 262 -3.36 1.40 -7.38
CA ARG A 262 -2.06 1.61 -6.73
C ARG A 262 -1.19 2.59 -7.51
N ASN A 263 -1.10 2.44 -8.83
CA ASN A 263 -0.35 3.37 -9.69
C ASN A 263 -0.89 4.80 -9.62
N ARG A 264 -2.22 4.96 -9.67
CA ARG A 264 -2.89 6.25 -9.51
C ARG A 264 -2.59 6.87 -8.14
N ARG A 265 -2.65 6.06 -7.09
CA ARG A 265 -2.39 6.47 -5.70
C ARG A 265 -0.95 6.89 -5.48
N LEU A 266 0.02 6.18 -6.07
CA LEU A 266 1.42 6.57 -6.07
C LEU A 266 1.64 7.91 -6.79
N ALA A 267 1.02 8.11 -7.95
CA ALA A 267 1.07 9.38 -8.68
C ALA A 267 0.42 10.54 -7.90
N TYR A 268 -0.73 10.29 -7.27
CA TYR A 268 -1.40 11.27 -6.41
C TYR A 268 -0.55 11.65 -5.20
N ALA A 269 0.02 10.66 -4.49
CA ALA A 269 0.92 10.89 -3.38
C ALA A 269 2.17 11.68 -3.80
N ALA A 270 2.69 11.43 -5.02
CA ALA A 270 3.78 12.21 -5.59
C ALA A 270 3.39 13.67 -5.86
N ALA A 271 2.22 13.89 -6.47
CA ALA A 271 1.72 15.21 -6.82
C ALA A 271 1.49 16.14 -5.61
N ILE A 272 1.04 15.59 -4.49
CA ILE A 272 0.78 16.37 -3.26
C ILE A 272 2.02 16.54 -2.36
N GLY A 273 3.20 16.11 -2.82
CA GLY A 273 4.44 16.23 -2.04
C GLY A 273 4.50 15.30 -0.82
N ALA A 274 3.68 14.25 -0.76
CA ALA A 274 3.72 13.25 0.32
C ALA A 274 4.91 12.26 0.19
N VAL A 275 5.86 12.56 -0.70
CA VAL A 275 7.07 11.78 -1.00
C VAL A 275 8.14 11.97 0.08
N GLY A 276 7.77 11.66 1.32
CA GLY A 276 8.73 11.31 2.37
C GLY A 276 8.82 9.80 2.61
N VAL A 277 7.82 9.01 2.19
CA VAL A 277 7.66 7.61 2.65
C VAL A 277 7.29 6.60 1.54
N ALA A 278 6.80 7.05 0.38
CA ALA A 278 6.38 6.16 -0.71
C ALA A 278 7.52 5.29 -1.32
N ALA A 279 8.78 5.61 -1.02
CA ALA A 279 9.95 4.84 -1.48
C ALA A 279 10.15 3.49 -0.77
N VAL A 280 9.47 3.21 0.36
CA VAL A 280 9.68 1.96 1.13
C VAL A 280 8.67 0.85 0.78
N VAL A 281 7.51 1.17 0.22
CA VAL A 281 6.47 0.16 -0.11
C VAL A 281 6.56 -0.34 -1.56
N ALA A 282 7.12 0.45 -2.48
CA ALA A 282 7.23 0.07 -3.89
C ALA A 282 8.29 -1.04 -4.17
N THR A 283 9.10 -1.45 -3.19
CA THR A 283 10.17 -2.44 -3.37
C THR A 283 9.80 -3.88 -2.96
N ARG A 284 8.55 -4.15 -2.54
CA ARG A 284 8.16 -5.48 -2.03
C ARG A 284 7.14 -6.27 -2.85
N GLY A 285 6.76 -5.81 -4.05
CA GLY A 285 5.78 -6.54 -4.86
C GLY A 285 5.83 -6.16 -6.33
N HIS A 286 6.88 -6.56 -7.03
CA HIS A 286 6.90 -6.59 -8.50
C HIS A 286 7.89 -7.67 -8.95
N ASP A 287 7.40 -8.90 -9.05
CA ASP A 287 7.96 -9.92 -9.93
C ASP A 287 6.85 -10.35 -10.90
N ASP A 288 7.15 -10.22 -12.18
CA ASP A 288 6.63 -10.95 -13.34
C ASP A 288 5.31 -10.58 -14.07
N ARG A 289 5.54 -10.16 -15.34
CA ARG A 289 4.95 -10.60 -16.62
C ARG A 289 4.03 -9.66 -17.41
N GLY A 290 4.68 -9.11 -18.44
CA GLY A 290 4.22 -8.84 -19.80
C GLY A 290 2.79 -9.19 -20.18
N TYR A 291 2.04 -8.13 -20.50
CA TYR A 291 0.88 -8.19 -21.38
C TYR A 291 0.97 -7.01 -22.37
N ASN A 292 1.60 -7.25 -23.52
CA ASN A 292 1.53 -6.34 -24.66
C ASN A 292 0.40 -6.81 -25.58
N GLY A 293 -0.83 -6.41 -25.25
CA GLY A 293 -2.02 -6.59 -26.07
C GLY A 293 -2.34 -5.30 -26.81
N GLY A 294 -2.27 -5.35 -28.14
CA GLY A 294 -2.54 -4.23 -29.03
C GLY A 294 -4.01 -3.75 -29.02
N GLY A 295 -4.20 -2.52 -29.47
CA GLY A 295 -5.50 -1.90 -29.70
C GLY A 295 -5.35 -0.70 -30.60
N GLY A 296 -5.18 -0.95 -31.91
CA GLY A 296 -5.25 0.08 -32.94
C GLY A 296 -6.71 0.52 -33.15
N TYR A 297 -6.93 1.83 -33.18
CA TYR A 297 -8.13 2.45 -33.72
C TYR A 297 -7.74 3.39 -34.87
N PRO A 298 -8.20 3.13 -36.10
CA PRO A 298 -8.25 4.13 -37.16
C PRO A 298 -9.66 4.74 -37.22
N GLY A 299 -9.79 6.02 -36.88
CA GLY A 299 -10.94 6.84 -37.25
C GLY A 299 -10.38 8.14 -37.85
N GLY A 300 -10.68 8.56 -39.07
CA GLY A 300 -11.96 8.42 -39.77
C GLY A 300 -12.77 9.70 -39.57
N LEU A 301 -12.25 10.83 -40.04
CA LEU A 301 -12.98 12.10 -40.21
C LEU A 301 -12.63 12.55 -41.63
N GLY A 302 -13.53 12.63 -42.60
CA GLY A 302 -14.90 13.11 -42.49
C GLY A 302 -14.97 14.41 -43.28
N GLY A 303 -15.03 14.30 -44.61
CA GLY A 303 -15.44 15.41 -45.46
C GLY A 303 -16.95 15.51 -45.47
N ASN A 304 -17.51 16.71 -45.35
CA ASN A 304 -18.63 17.18 -46.16
C ASN A 304 -18.93 18.68 -45.91
N ASN A 305 -19.60 19.27 -46.90
CA ASN A 305 -20.44 20.48 -46.88
C ASN A 305 -19.80 21.86 -47.08
N GLY A 306 -19.82 22.28 -48.34
CA GLY A 306 -19.81 23.67 -48.78
C GLY A 306 -20.68 23.87 -50.04
N GLY A 307 -21.89 23.31 -50.06
CA GLY A 307 -22.88 23.52 -51.11
C GLY A 307 -23.57 24.88 -50.95
N GLY A 308 -23.04 25.90 -51.62
CA GLY A 308 -23.68 27.21 -51.76
C GLY A 308 -24.65 27.23 -52.93
N TYR A 309 -25.95 27.23 -52.63
CA TYR A 309 -27.03 27.44 -53.58
C TYR A 309 -27.00 28.89 -54.10
N ALA A 310 -26.64 29.09 -55.37
CA ALA A 310 -26.90 30.35 -56.07
C ALA A 310 -28.35 30.33 -56.58
N ARG A 311 -29.13 31.30 -56.11
CA ARG A 311 -30.52 31.57 -56.52
C ARG A 311 -30.56 31.93 -58.00
N ASN A 312 -31.42 31.23 -58.73
CA ASN A 312 -31.95 31.66 -60.02
C ASN A 312 -32.81 32.92 -59.83
N ASP A 313 -32.50 33.97 -60.58
CA ASP A 313 -33.35 35.14 -60.80
C ASP A 313 -33.82 35.12 -62.27
N PRO A 314 -35.11 34.84 -62.56
CA PRO A 314 -35.62 34.85 -63.93
C PRO A 314 -36.52 36.07 -64.14
N ARG A 315 -35.94 37.25 -64.36
CA ARG A 315 -36.68 38.44 -64.84
C ARG A 315 -35.83 39.26 -65.81
N ASN A 316 -35.75 38.83 -67.05
CA ASN A 316 -35.64 39.77 -68.17
C ASN A 316 -36.02 39.11 -69.50
N GLN A 317 -37.25 39.34 -69.94
CA GLN A 317 -37.68 39.10 -71.32
C GLN A 317 -37.56 40.43 -72.08
N PRO A 318 -36.77 40.52 -73.17
CA PRO A 318 -36.94 41.60 -74.12
C PRO A 318 -37.96 41.23 -75.21
N GLN A 319 -38.71 42.27 -75.55
CA GLN A 319 -39.85 42.31 -76.47
C GLN A 319 -39.46 42.14 -77.93
N GLY A 320 -40.48 41.83 -78.74
CA GLY A 320 -40.40 41.43 -80.15
C GLY A 320 -39.71 42.43 -81.08
N VAL A 321 -38.96 41.86 -82.03
CA VAL A 321 -38.33 42.57 -83.14
C VAL A 321 -39.15 42.34 -84.41
N PRO A 322 -39.51 43.38 -85.18
CA PRO A 322 -40.34 43.28 -86.39
C PRO A 322 -39.62 42.63 -87.58
N ALA A 323 -40.38 41.86 -88.37
CA ALA A 323 -39.92 40.87 -89.37
C ALA A 323 -39.34 41.43 -90.69
N GLY A 324 -38.72 42.61 -90.72
CA GLY A 324 -38.24 43.26 -91.95
C GLY A 324 -36.72 43.40 -92.13
N GLN A 325 -35.91 43.13 -91.10
CA GLN A 325 -34.45 43.37 -91.11
C GLN A 325 -33.61 42.13 -90.72
N VAL A 326 -34.18 40.93 -90.79
CA VAL A 326 -33.55 39.69 -90.29
C VAL A 326 -32.36 39.23 -91.17
N ALA A 327 -32.36 39.54 -92.47
CA ALA A 327 -31.31 39.05 -93.38
C ALA A 327 -29.95 39.77 -93.21
N LEU A 328 -29.93 41.07 -92.92
CA LEU A 328 -28.68 41.83 -92.77
C LEU A 328 -28.05 41.61 -91.38
N ILE A 329 -28.88 41.48 -90.34
CA ILE A 329 -28.42 41.18 -88.97
C ILE A 329 -27.86 39.74 -88.87
N GLN A 330 -28.45 38.78 -89.58
CA GLN A 330 -27.91 37.41 -89.64
C GLN A 330 -26.56 37.33 -90.36
N GLN A 331 -26.35 38.12 -91.42
CA GLN A 331 -25.07 38.15 -92.12
C GLN A 331 -23.97 38.84 -91.30
N GLN A 332 -24.31 39.91 -90.59
CA GLN A 332 -23.36 40.60 -89.72
C GLN A 332 -23.03 39.78 -88.47
N ALA A 333 -24.01 39.08 -87.89
CA ALA A 333 -23.80 38.14 -86.79
C ALA A 333 -22.94 36.91 -87.21
N ALA A 334 -23.05 36.47 -88.46
CA ALA A 334 -22.21 35.40 -88.99
C ALA A 334 -20.74 35.83 -89.15
N LEU A 335 -20.49 37.05 -89.65
CA LEU A 335 -19.14 37.63 -89.75
C LEU A 335 -18.54 37.92 -88.37
N ASP A 336 -19.33 38.44 -87.44
CA ASP A 336 -18.90 38.63 -86.05
C ASP A 336 -18.63 37.30 -85.35
N GLY A 337 -19.42 36.26 -85.64
CA GLY A 337 -19.18 34.89 -85.20
C GLY A 337 -17.85 34.35 -85.71
N GLN A 338 -17.54 34.55 -86.99
CA GLN A 338 -16.27 34.13 -87.59
C GLN A 338 -15.07 34.91 -87.00
N ARG A 339 -15.21 36.22 -86.76
CA ARG A 339 -14.15 37.03 -86.12
C ARG A 339 -13.90 36.63 -84.67
N ARG A 340 -14.96 36.32 -83.92
CA ARG A 340 -14.84 35.78 -82.56
C ARG A 340 -14.19 34.41 -82.56
N GLN A 341 -14.57 33.53 -83.49
CA GLN A 341 -13.96 32.21 -83.61
C GLN A 341 -12.46 32.31 -83.95
N ALA A 342 -12.09 33.16 -84.91
CA ALA A 342 -10.69 33.40 -85.24
C ALA A 342 -9.88 34.02 -84.08
N ALA A 343 -10.49 34.90 -83.28
CA ALA A 343 -9.86 35.45 -82.09
C ALA A 343 -9.67 34.39 -80.97
N ILE A 344 -10.64 33.49 -80.79
CA ILE A 344 -10.54 32.36 -79.86
C ILE A 344 -9.43 31.39 -80.33
N ASP A 345 -9.41 31.06 -81.62
CA ASP A 345 -8.41 30.17 -82.20
C ASP A 345 -6.99 30.77 -82.13
N ALA A 346 -6.87 32.10 -82.26
CA ALA A 346 -5.59 32.81 -82.10
C ALA A 346 -5.10 32.86 -80.63
N GLN A 347 -6.01 32.84 -79.64
CA GLN A 347 -5.66 32.85 -78.21
C GLN A 347 -5.40 31.45 -77.63
N ARG A 348 -5.92 30.39 -78.28
CA ARG A 348 -5.80 29.00 -77.81
C ARG A 348 -4.36 28.54 -77.55
N PRO A 349 -3.35 28.82 -78.41
CA PRO A 349 -1.98 28.40 -78.15
C PRO A 349 -1.34 29.06 -76.93
N ALA A 350 -1.75 30.29 -76.58
CA ALA A 350 -1.27 30.99 -75.39
C ALA A 350 -1.90 30.40 -74.12
N ALA A 351 -3.20 30.09 -74.17
CA ALA A 351 -3.90 29.41 -73.08
C ALA A 351 -3.34 28.00 -72.83
N ASP A 352 -3.04 27.24 -73.88
CA ASP A 352 -2.45 25.90 -73.77
C ASP A 352 -1.05 25.93 -73.13
N ARG A 353 -0.23 26.94 -73.45
CA ARG A 353 1.08 27.14 -72.80
C ARG A 353 0.94 27.50 -71.33
N GLN A 354 0.03 28.42 -70.99
CA GLN A 354 -0.23 28.77 -69.59
C GLN A 354 -0.73 27.56 -68.78
N ALA A 355 -1.57 26.73 -69.38
CA ALA A 355 -2.03 25.49 -68.75
C ALA A 355 -0.87 24.49 -68.54
N ALA A 356 0.03 24.36 -69.51
CA ALA A 356 1.21 23.50 -69.40
C ALA A 356 2.19 23.99 -68.31
N ASP A 357 2.46 25.30 -68.24
CA ASP A 357 3.34 25.89 -67.21
C ASP A 357 2.77 25.74 -65.80
N LEU A 358 1.45 25.90 -65.66
CA LEU A 358 0.75 25.67 -64.39
C LEU A 358 0.79 24.20 -63.99
N ALA A 359 0.64 23.27 -64.95
CA ALA A 359 0.75 21.84 -64.70
C ALA A 359 2.18 21.45 -64.27
N ALA A 360 3.21 22.01 -64.92
CA ALA A 360 4.60 21.79 -64.54
C ALA A 360 4.90 22.30 -63.13
N THR A 361 4.42 23.50 -62.79
CA THR A 361 4.58 24.09 -61.44
C THR A 361 3.88 23.24 -60.37
N ARG A 362 2.68 22.73 -60.66
CA ARG A 362 1.96 21.82 -59.74
C ARG A 362 2.74 20.52 -59.53
N ALA A 363 3.29 19.93 -60.59
CA ALA A 363 4.11 18.72 -60.49
C ALA A 363 5.37 18.93 -59.62
N THR A 364 6.05 20.08 -59.75
CA THR A 364 7.19 20.45 -58.89
C THR A 364 6.77 20.60 -57.43
N ASN A 365 5.70 21.35 -57.16
CA ASN A 365 5.17 21.55 -55.80
C ASN A 365 4.75 20.22 -55.16
N ASP A 366 4.15 19.31 -55.92
CA ASP A 366 3.76 17.98 -55.44
C ASP A 366 4.98 17.11 -55.13
N ALA A 367 6.03 17.19 -55.94
CA ALA A 367 7.30 16.49 -55.69
C ALA A 367 7.98 17.00 -54.40
N GLU A 368 8.03 18.33 -54.19
CA GLU A 368 8.58 18.94 -52.98
C GLU A 368 7.78 18.55 -51.73
N ARG A 369 6.45 18.53 -51.81
CA ARG A 369 5.58 18.07 -50.71
C ARG A 369 5.83 16.61 -50.35
N ARG A 370 6.01 15.74 -51.34
CA ARG A 370 6.34 14.32 -51.11
C ARG A 370 7.71 14.17 -50.45
N ALA A 371 8.73 14.88 -50.93
CA ALA A 371 10.06 14.88 -50.33
C ALA A 371 10.05 15.37 -48.87
N ALA A 372 9.30 16.44 -48.58
CA ALA A 372 9.13 16.95 -47.22
C ALA A 372 8.41 15.94 -46.31
N ALA A 373 7.35 15.29 -46.80
CA ALA A 373 6.63 14.25 -46.05
C ALA A 373 7.51 13.04 -45.75
N ASP A 374 8.35 12.62 -46.69
CA ASP A 374 9.28 11.50 -46.50
C ASP A 374 10.40 11.85 -45.52
N ALA A 375 10.93 13.08 -45.56
CA ALA A 375 11.88 13.58 -44.57
C ALA A 375 11.27 13.63 -43.16
N GLN A 376 10.02 14.08 -43.03
CA GLN A 376 9.30 14.07 -41.75
C GLN A 376 9.09 12.64 -41.23
N ARG A 377 8.75 11.67 -42.10
CA ARG A 377 8.61 10.26 -41.72
C ARG A 377 9.94 9.66 -41.27
N ALA A 378 11.05 9.97 -41.94
CA ALA A 378 12.38 9.53 -41.54
C ALA A 378 12.79 10.12 -40.17
N ALA A 379 12.53 11.41 -39.94
CA ALA A 379 12.80 12.06 -38.65
C ALA A 379 11.96 11.46 -37.51
N ALA A 380 10.67 11.20 -37.74
CA ALA A 380 9.80 10.54 -36.77
C ALA A 380 10.26 9.12 -36.44
N ALA A 381 10.70 8.35 -37.45
CA ALA A 381 11.25 7.01 -37.25
C ALA A 381 12.55 7.04 -36.42
N ALA A 382 13.44 8.00 -36.69
CA ALA A 382 14.67 8.19 -35.93
C ALA A 382 14.39 8.57 -34.45
N ALA A 383 13.44 9.49 -34.22
CA ALA A 383 13.00 9.88 -32.88
C ALA A 383 12.38 8.70 -32.11
N ALA A 384 11.55 7.89 -32.79
CA ALA A 384 10.99 6.67 -32.20
C ALA A 384 12.08 5.64 -31.86
N GLY A 385 13.12 5.51 -32.69
CA GLY A 385 14.29 4.69 -32.41
C GLY A 385 15.05 5.13 -31.15
N GLN A 386 15.31 6.43 -31.02
CA GLN A 386 15.96 7.02 -29.84
C GLN A 386 15.11 6.83 -28.57
N ALA A 387 13.80 7.04 -28.65
CA ALA A 387 12.90 6.81 -27.52
C ALA A 387 12.90 5.35 -27.06
N ARG A 388 12.90 4.39 -27.98
CA ARG A 388 13.01 2.95 -27.67
C ARG A 388 14.35 2.60 -27.03
N ALA A 389 15.45 3.19 -27.49
CA ALA A 389 16.78 2.98 -26.91
C ALA A 389 16.84 3.55 -25.48
N ALA A 390 16.32 4.75 -25.25
CA ALA A 390 16.24 5.36 -23.93
C ALA A 390 15.37 4.54 -22.96
N ALA A 391 14.21 4.05 -23.41
CA ALA A 391 13.34 3.18 -22.62
C ALA A 391 14.04 1.88 -22.20
N LYS A 392 14.77 1.22 -23.12
CA LYS A 392 15.56 0.03 -22.81
C LYS A 392 16.70 0.32 -21.81
N ALA A 393 17.36 1.47 -21.94
CA ALA A 393 18.40 1.87 -20.99
C ALA A 393 17.82 2.12 -19.59
N GLN A 394 16.65 2.76 -19.50
CA GLN A 394 15.94 2.98 -18.24
C GLN A 394 15.48 1.65 -17.61
N GLU A 395 14.98 0.71 -18.42
CA GLU A 395 14.62 -0.63 -17.97
C GLU A 395 15.85 -1.37 -17.39
N ALA A 396 16.97 -1.39 -18.11
CA ALA A 396 18.21 -2.01 -17.64
C ALA A 396 18.74 -1.37 -16.34
N ALA A 397 18.68 -0.03 -16.23
CA ALA A 397 19.06 0.68 -15.02
C ALA A 397 18.14 0.31 -13.83
N SER A 398 16.84 0.18 -14.06
CA SER A 398 15.88 -0.23 -13.03
C SER A 398 16.10 -1.67 -12.57
N GLN A 399 16.45 -2.58 -13.48
CA GLN A 399 16.80 -3.98 -13.17
C GLN A 399 18.10 -4.06 -12.36
N GLN A 400 19.10 -3.26 -12.71
CA GLN A 400 20.36 -3.19 -11.94
C GLN A 400 20.12 -2.62 -10.53
N ALA A 401 19.29 -1.59 -10.39
CA ALA A 401 18.93 -1.00 -9.10
C ALA A 401 18.16 -2.00 -8.22
N SER A 402 17.22 -2.76 -8.78
CA SER A 402 16.47 -3.77 -8.03
C SER A 402 17.35 -4.95 -7.60
N ALA A 403 18.28 -5.40 -8.45
CA ALA A 403 19.27 -6.43 -8.09
C ALA A 403 20.18 -5.96 -6.94
N ALA A 404 20.65 -4.71 -6.98
CA ALA A 404 21.45 -4.12 -5.91
C ALA A 404 20.65 -4.02 -4.59
N ALA A 405 19.39 -3.59 -4.64
CA ALA A 405 18.53 -3.53 -3.46
C ALA A 405 18.28 -4.92 -2.83
N ARG A 406 18.05 -5.96 -3.66
CA ARG A 406 17.91 -7.35 -3.19
C ARG A 406 19.19 -7.85 -2.52
N ALA A 407 20.35 -7.54 -3.10
CA ALA A 407 21.65 -7.90 -2.49
C ALA A 407 21.84 -7.23 -1.12
N GLN A 408 21.50 -5.93 -1.00
CA GLN A 408 21.56 -5.20 0.26
C GLN A 408 20.59 -5.76 1.31
N ALA A 409 19.36 -6.05 0.93
CA ALA A 409 18.37 -6.66 1.83
C ALA A 409 18.82 -8.03 2.35
N ASN A 410 19.38 -8.87 1.47
CA ASN A 410 19.92 -10.18 1.84
C ASN A 410 21.13 -10.05 2.78
N ALA A 411 22.01 -9.07 2.56
CA ALA A 411 23.13 -8.80 3.47
C ALA A 411 22.63 -8.36 4.85
N ALA A 412 21.67 -7.43 4.91
CA ALA A 412 21.07 -6.96 6.16
C ALA A 412 20.38 -8.11 6.92
N ALA A 413 19.65 -8.99 6.22
CA ALA A 413 19.00 -10.15 6.82
C ALA A 413 20.01 -11.14 7.42
N ARG A 414 21.16 -11.36 6.76
CA ARG A 414 22.24 -12.21 7.30
C ARG A 414 22.81 -11.62 8.59
N THR A 415 23.15 -10.33 8.59
CA THR A 415 23.65 -9.63 9.79
C THR A 415 22.63 -9.66 10.93
N GLN A 416 21.34 -9.55 10.64
CA GLN A 416 20.30 -9.66 11.66
C GLN A 416 20.22 -11.07 12.26
N ARG A 417 20.29 -12.13 11.43
CA ARG A 417 20.32 -13.52 11.92
C ARG A 417 21.55 -13.77 12.80
N GLU A 418 22.73 -13.36 12.35
CA GLU A 418 23.97 -13.49 13.12
C GLU A 418 23.88 -12.77 14.48
N ALA A 419 23.30 -11.56 14.52
CA ALA A 419 23.10 -10.83 15.76
C ALA A 419 22.08 -11.53 16.69
N THR A 420 21.03 -12.12 16.14
CA THR A 420 20.00 -12.84 16.90
C THR A 420 20.57 -14.14 17.48
N ASP A 421 21.34 -14.88 16.69
CA ASP A 421 22.03 -16.11 17.12
C ASP A 421 23.08 -15.80 18.20
N ALA A 422 23.82 -14.70 18.06
CA ALA A 422 24.76 -14.25 19.09
C ALA A 422 24.04 -13.89 20.40
N ALA A 423 22.91 -13.18 20.34
CA ALA A 423 22.09 -12.87 21.51
C ALA A 423 21.52 -14.13 22.18
N ALA A 424 21.04 -15.10 21.39
CA ALA A 424 20.55 -16.38 21.91
C ALA A 424 21.66 -17.18 22.61
N ARG A 425 22.87 -17.20 22.06
CA ARG A 425 24.05 -17.83 22.71
C ARG A 425 24.41 -17.15 24.03
N GLN A 426 24.33 -15.82 24.09
CA GLN A 426 24.57 -15.08 25.33
C GLN A 426 23.50 -15.38 26.40
N GLN A 427 22.22 -15.43 26.02
CA GLN A 427 21.13 -15.82 26.92
C GLN A 427 21.29 -17.25 27.43
N ALA A 428 21.64 -18.19 26.56
CA ALA A 428 21.89 -19.58 26.95
C ALA A 428 23.06 -19.69 27.94
N LYS A 429 24.14 -18.92 27.74
CA LYS A 429 25.27 -18.86 28.67
C LYS A 429 24.86 -18.30 30.03
N ALA A 430 24.11 -17.19 30.06
CA ALA A 430 23.61 -16.59 31.30
C ALA A 430 22.67 -17.53 32.06
N ALA A 431 21.80 -18.25 31.35
CA ALA A 431 20.93 -19.26 31.95
C ALA A 431 21.72 -20.43 32.55
N ALA A 432 22.76 -20.92 31.85
CA ALA A 432 23.63 -21.96 32.37
C ALA A 432 24.42 -21.51 33.62
N GLU A 433 24.90 -20.26 33.65
CA GLU A 433 25.57 -19.68 34.82
C GLU A 433 24.61 -19.53 36.01
N SER A 434 23.37 -19.09 35.77
CA SER A 434 22.32 -19.01 36.80
C SER A 434 21.99 -20.39 37.39
N GLN A 435 21.84 -21.41 36.54
CA GLN A 435 21.60 -22.79 36.99
C GLN A 435 22.75 -23.32 37.85
N ARG A 436 24.01 -23.03 37.47
CA ARG A 436 25.18 -23.40 38.29
C ARG A 436 25.17 -22.71 39.66
N ALA A 437 24.80 -21.43 39.72
CA ALA A 437 24.70 -20.70 40.98
C ALA A 437 23.61 -21.28 41.90
N VAL A 438 22.44 -21.65 41.34
CA VAL A 438 21.37 -22.31 42.11
C VAL A 438 21.84 -23.66 42.64
N ALA A 439 22.46 -24.49 41.81
CA ALA A 439 22.99 -25.79 42.23
C ALA A 439 24.07 -25.67 43.32
N GLN A 440 24.93 -24.65 43.25
CA GLN A 440 25.92 -24.37 44.29
C GLN A 440 25.26 -23.94 45.61
N ALA A 441 24.21 -23.12 45.56
CA ALA A 441 23.46 -22.70 46.73
C ALA A 441 22.71 -23.86 47.41
N GLU A 442 22.12 -24.77 46.63
CA GLU A 442 21.50 -25.98 47.14
C GLU A 442 22.52 -26.93 47.76
N ALA A 443 23.69 -27.10 47.13
CA ALA A 443 24.78 -27.90 47.69
C ALA A 443 25.32 -27.30 49.00
N ALA A 444 25.36 -25.98 49.15
CA ALA A 444 25.73 -25.32 50.40
C ALA A 444 24.70 -25.60 51.51
N LYS A 445 23.40 -25.41 51.21
CA LYS A 445 22.31 -25.72 52.15
C LYS A 445 22.34 -27.18 52.63
N ALA A 446 22.65 -28.11 51.73
CA ALA A 446 22.76 -29.53 52.06
C ALA A 446 23.93 -29.81 53.04
N ARG A 447 25.06 -29.13 52.88
CA ARG A 447 26.20 -29.24 53.82
C ARG A 447 25.86 -28.66 55.19
N ASP A 448 25.20 -27.51 55.23
CA ASP A 448 24.78 -26.88 56.49
C ASP A 448 23.78 -27.77 57.25
N ALA A 449 22.83 -28.38 56.54
CA ALA A 449 21.89 -29.34 57.11
C ALA A 449 22.59 -30.59 57.67
N ALA A 450 23.56 -31.14 56.93
CA ALA A 450 24.36 -32.27 57.40
C ALA A 450 25.19 -31.93 58.65
N GLY A 451 25.80 -30.74 58.69
CA GLY A 451 26.51 -30.24 59.86
C GLY A 451 25.60 -30.08 61.08
N ALA A 452 24.38 -29.58 60.89
CA ALA A 452 23.38 -29.46 61.95
C ALA A 452 22.97 -30.84 62.49
N GLN A 453 22.69 -31.82 61.62
CA GLN A 453 22.36 -33.19 62.03
C GLN A 453 23.48 -33.83 62.85
N GLN A 454 24.74 -33.63 62.45
CA GLN A 454 25.89 -34.15 63.20
C GLN A 454 26.00 -33.50 64.59
N SER A 455 25.76 -32.20 64.71
CA SER A 455 25.77 -31.51 66.01
C SER A 455 24.68 -32.02 66.97
N VAL A 456 23.50 -32.39 66.44
CA VAL A 456 22.41 -32.99 67.21
C VAL A 456 22.79 -34.40 67.67
N ALA A 457 23.40 -35.20 66.81
CA ALA A 457 23.88 -36.54 67.16
C ALA A 457 24.95 -36.48 68.26
N ASP A 458 25.91 -35.56 68.16
CA ASP A 458 26.94 -35.36 69.18
C ASP A 458 26.34 -34.91 70.53
N ALA A 459 25.35 -34.02 70.49
CA ALA A 459 24.63 -33.58 71.68
C ALA A 459 23.86 -34.73 72.36
N GLN A 460 23.20 -35.59 71.57
CA GLN A 460 22.53 -36.79 72.07
C GLN A 460 23.52 -37.78 72.68
N ALA A 461 24.66 -38.03 72.03
CA ALA A 461 25.70 -38.90 72.57
C ALA A 461 26.23 -38.40 73.92
N ARG A 462 26.47 -37.07 74.05
CA ARG A 462 26.87 -36.45 75.33
C ARG A 462 25.79 -36.59 76.40
N ALA A 463 24.51 -36.41 76.04
CA ALA A 463 23.40 -36.57 76.96
C ALA A 463 23.29 -38.03 77.48
N MET A 464 23.43 -39.02 76.59
CA MET A 464 23.42 -40.43 76.97
C MET A 464 24.63 -40.80 77.85
N ALA A 465 25.82 -40.29 77.55
CA ALA A 465 27.00 -40.49 78.38
C ALA A 465 26.82 -39.90 79.79
N LYS A 466 26.21 -38.71 79.91
CA LYS A 466 25.88 -38.09 81.20
C LYS A 466 24.86 -38.92 81.99
N ALA A 467 23.80 -39.39 81.33
CA ALA A 467 22.78 -40.23 81.96
C ALA A 467 23.37 -41.56 82.47
N ALA A 468 24.28 -42.18 81.71
CA ALA A 468 24.99 -43.39 82.14
C ALA A 468 25.88 -43.13 83.36
N ALA A 469 26.61 -42.00 83.39
CA ALA A 469 27.42 -41.61 84.54
C ALA A 469 26.58 -41.33 85.80
N GLU A 470 25.39 -40.73 85.64
CA GLU A 470 24.44 -40.52 86.74
C GLU A 470 23.86 -41.85 87.26
N GLN A 471 23.55 -42.81 86.39
CA GLN A 471 23.14 -44.15 86.81
C GLN A 471 24.25 -44.89 87.58
N GLN A 472 25.51 -44.78 87.16
CA GLN A 472 26.64 -45.35 87.90
C GLN A 472 26.82 -44.69 89.28
N ARG A 473 26.60 -43.37 89.39
CA ARG A 473 26.60 -42.66 90.68
C ARG A 473 25.42 -43.06 91.57
N ALA A 474 24.24 -43.27 90.99
CA ALA A 474 23.06 -43.74 91.72
C ALA A 474 23.26 -45.19 92.23
N ALA A 475 23.89 -46.06 91.43
CA ALA A 475 24.25 -47.41 91.84
C ALA A 475 25.30 -47.41 92.98
N ALA A 476 26.35 -46.58 92.87
CA ALA A 476 27.32 -46.38 93.95
C ALA A 476 26.69 -45.74 95.21
N GLY A 477 25.68 -44.89 95.02
CA GLY A 477 24.86 -44.31 96.09
C GLY A 477 23.95 -45.33 96.79
N ALA A 478 23.47 -46.36 96.08
CA ALA A 478 22.67 -47.44 96.65
C ALA A 478 23.52 -48.36 97.56
N ASP A 479 24.80 -48.58 97.22
CA ASP A 479 25.76 -49.28 98.08
C ASP A 479 26.13 -48.43 99.32
N ALA A 480 26.22 -47.10 99.18
CA ALA A 480 26.39 -46.18 100.31
C ALA A 480 25.13 -46.02 101.18
N ALA A 481 23.93 -46.24 100.63
CA ALA A 481 22.66 -46.18 101.36
C ALA A 481 22.47 -47.42 102.27
N LYS A 482 22.87 -48.62 101.81
CA LYS A 482 22.95 -49.81 102.68
C LYS A 482 23.89 -49.64 103.88
N ALA A 483 24.94 -48.83 103.75
CA ALA A 483 25.82 -48.47 104.87
C ALA A 483 25.22 -47.42 105.83
N ARG A 484 24.25 -46.63 105.37
CA ARG A 484 23.59 -45.57 106.16
C ARG A 484 22.33 -46.03 106.90
N ASP A 485 21.67 -47.08 106.44
CA ASP A 485 20.51 -47.65 107.14
C ASP A 485 20.90 -48.29 108.50
N ALA A 486 22.18 -48.64 108.70
CA ALA A 486 22.73 -49.01 110.01
C ALA A 486 22.91 -47.82 110.97
N ALA A 487 22.98 -46.58 110.48
CA ALA A 487 23.18 -45.37 111.29
C ALA A 487 21.88 -44.58 111.54
N ARG A 488 20.77 -44.97 110.90
CA ARG A 488 19.52 -44.19 110.86
C ARG A 488 18.53 -44.47 111.99
N ALA A 489 18.85 -45.36 112.93
CA ALA A 489 18.05 -45.58 114.13
C ALA A 489 18.18 -44.46 115.20
N GLN A 490 19.08 -43.48 115.02
CA GLN A 490 19.33 -42.43 116.03
C GLN A 490 18.93 -41.00 115.62
N VAL A 491 18.38 -40.76 114.42
CA VAL A 491 18.16 -39.38 113.90
C VAL A 491 16.69 -39.08 113.53
N ASP A 492 15.75 -39.96 113.87
CA ASP A 492 14.31 -39.74 113.61
C ASP A 492 13.67 -38.64 114.49
N ALA A 493 14.40 -38.05 115.44
CA ALA A 493 13.94 -36.91 116.22
C ALA A 493 14.16 -35.54 115.54
N ALA A 494 15.06 -35.42 114.55
CA ALA A 494 15.40 -34.14 113.91
C ALA A 494 14.61 -33.84 112.61
N ALA A 495 13.88 -34.84 112.09
CA ALA A 495 13.29 -34.81 110.74
C ALA A 495 11.99 -33.99 110.57
N ARG A 496 11.53 -33.28 111.61
CA ARG A 496 10.31 -32.44 111.53
C ARG A 496 10.60 -30.96 111.25
N ALA A 497 11.79 -30.45 111.55
CA ALA A 497 12.16 -29.06 111.25
C ALA A 497 12.68 -28.83 109.82
N GLN A 498 13.05 -29.89 109.10
CA GLN A 498 13.71 -29.77 107.79
C GLN A 498 12.75 -29.78 106.59
N ARG A 499 11.48 -30.14 106.81
CA ARG A 499 10.45 -30.21 105.75
C ARG A 499 9.96 -28.83 105.30
N GLU A 500 10.07 -27.80 106.12
CA GLU A 500 9.72 -26.42 105.71
C GLU A 500 10.83 -25.73 104.91
N ALA A 501 12.10 -26.15 105.06
CA ALA A 501 13.21 -25.65 104.25
C ALA A 501 13.25 -26.24 102.83
N THR A 502 12.65 -27.43 102.61
CA THR A 502 12.65 -28.10 101.30
C THR A 502 11.60 -27.52 100.35
N ASP A 503 10.47 -27.03 100.88
CA ASP A 503 9.42 -26.37 100.08
C ASP A 503 9.81 -24.95 99.63
N ALA A 504 10.70 -24.27 100.37
CA ALA A 504 11.28 -22.99 99.93
C ALA A 504 12.33 -23.18 98.82
N ALA A 505 13.17 -24.22 98.92
CA ALA A 505 14.17 -24.55 97.89
C ALA A 505 13.53 -25.01 96.57
N ALA A 506 12.40 -25.74 96.63
CA ALA A 506 11.64 -26.14 95.44
C ALA A 506 11.03 -24.94 94.69
N ARG A 507 10.57 -23.91 95.43
CA ARG A 507 10.05 -22.66 94.83
C ARG A 507 11.16 -21.79 94.22
N GLN A 508 12.35 -21.77 94.80
CA GLN A 508 13.52 -21.11 94.20
C GLN A 508 14.02 -21.85 92.96
N ALA A 509 14.08 -23.19 92.97
CA ALA A 509 14.48 -23.99 91.80
C ALA A 509 13.52 -23.85 90.61
N ALA A 510 12.21 -23.77 90.86
CA ALA A 510 11.22 -23.51 89.81
C ALA A 510 11.38 -22.10 89.19
N LYS A 511 11.81 -21.11 89.98
CA LYS A 511 12.09 -19.74 89.50
C LYS A 511 13.33 -19.71 88.61
N THR A 512 14.40 -20.42 88.98
CA THR A 512 15.64 -20.51 88.19
C THR A 512 15.44 -21.27 86.87
N VAL A 513 14.59 -22.29 86.84
CA VAL A 513 14.25 -23.02 85.60
C VAL A 513 13.40 -22.14 84.65
N ALA A 514 12.44 -21.39 85.17
CA ALA A 514 11.65 -20.45 84.36
C ALA A 514 12.49 -19.29 83.80
N GLU A 515 13.48 -18.82 84.56
CA GLU A 515 14.40 -17.76 84.13
C GLU A 515 15.43 -18.28 83.11
N GLY A 516 15.93 -19.51 83.29
CA GLY A 516 16.75 -20.21 82.28
C GLY A 516 16.01 -20.46 80.97
N GLN A 517 14.71 -20.82 81.02
CA GLN A 517 13.87 -20.98 79.84
C GLN A 517 13.62 -19.64 79.12
N ARG A 518 13.49 -18.52 79.85
CA ARG A 518 13.40 -17.19 79.24
C ARG A 518 14.68 -16.77 78.55
N VAL A 519 15.84 -17.01 79.16
CA VAL A 519 17.14 -16.68 78.54
C VAL A 519 17.41 -17.57 77.32
N ALA A 520 17.04 -18.85 77.37
CA ALA A 520 17.12 -19.75 76.21
C ALA A 520 16.20 -19.32 75.07
N ALA A 521 14.95 -18.94 75.37
CA ALA A 521 14.00 -18.43 74.38
C ALA A 521 14.47 -17.10 73.76
N GLN A 522 15.09 -16.20 74.56
CA GLN A 522 15.68 -14.97 74.06
C GLN A 522 16.92 -15.23 73.17
N ALA A 523 17.73 -16.23 73.50
CA ALA A 523 18.87 -16.63 72.68
C ALA A 523 18.45 -17.25 71.34
N GLU A 524 17.37 -18.04 71.30
CA GLU A 524 16.79 -18.53 70.05
C GLU A 524 16.16 -17.42 69.22
N ALA A 525 15.45 -16.48 69.85
CA ALA A 525 14.91 -15.31 69.16
C ALA A 525 16.02 -14.42 68.55
N ALA A 526 17.14 -14.26 69.25
CA ALA A 526 18.31 -13.54 68.73
C ALA A 526 18.92 -14.26 67.52
N LYS A 527 19.12 -15.58 67.59
CA LYS A 527 19.60 -16.39 66.45
C LYS A 527 18.67 -16.32 65.24
N ALA A 528 17.35 -16.33 65.46
CA ALA A 528 16.37 -16.19 64.38
C ALA A 528 16.43 -14.80 63.73
N SER A 529 16.60 -13.73 64.52
CA SER A 529 16.81 -12.37 64.02
C SER A 529 18.09 -12.26 63.19
N ASP A 530 19.19 -12.83 63.64
CA ASP A 530 20.47 -12.77 62.93
C ASP A 530 20.44 -13.59 61.62
N ALA A 531 19.77 -14.75 61.63
CA ALA A 531 19.52 -15.53 60.43
C ALA A 531 18.65 -14.76 59.40
N ALA A 532 17.62 -14.04 59.87
CA ALA A 532 16.79 -13.19 59.01
C ALA A 532 17.60 -12.02 58.40
N ARG A 533 18.48 -11.37 59.17
CA ARG A 533 19.36 -10.31 58.65
C ARG A 533 20.38 -10.85 57.64
N ALA A 534 20.91 -12.06 57.86
CA ALA A 534 21.80 -12.71 56.91
C ALA A 534 21.09 -13.10 55.61
N GLN A 535 19.84 -13.57 55.68
CA GLN A 535 19.03 -13.83 54.48
C GLN A 535 18.72 -12.54 53.72
N GLN A 536 18.40 -11.46 54.42
CA GLN A 536 18.10 -10.18 53.78
C GLN A 536 19.33 -9.56 53.11
N SER A 537 20.51 -9.62 53.75
CA SER A 537 21.75 -9.13 53.12
C SER A 537 22.18 -9.96 51.91
N ALA A 538 21.93 -11.27 51.91
CA ALA A 538 22.15 -12.13 50.75
C ALA A 538 21.20 -11.79 49.58
N ALA A 539 19.93 -11.52 49.87
CA ALA A 539 18.95 -11.08 48.86
C ALA A 539 19.34 -9.73 48.25
N ASP A 540 19.77 -8.77 49.07
CA ASP A 540 20.23 -7.46 48.60
C ASP A 540 21.51 -7.56 47.74
N ALA A 541 22.44 -8.43 48.11
CA ALA A 541 23.65 -8.70 47.32
C ALA A 541 23.29 -9.33 45.96
N GLN A 542 22.34 -10.26 45.93
CA GLN A 542 21.86 -10.89 44.69
C GLN A 542 21.14 -9.88 43.78
N ALA A 543 20.32 -8.99 44.35
CA ALA A 543 19.65 -7.91 43.63
C ALA A 543 20.65 -6.92 43.00
N ARG A 544 21.72 -6.56 43.73
CA ARG A 544 22.79 -5.70 43.19
C ARG A 544 23.57 -6.39 42.06
N ALA A 545 23.85 -7.68 42.19
CA ALA A 545 24.52 -8.45 41.16
C ALA A 545 23.69 -8.55 39.87
N THR A 546 22.37 -8.79 39.99
CA THR A 546 21.46 -8.82 38.83
C THR A 546 21.31 -7.44 38.18
N ALA A 547 21.20 -6.37 38.97
CA ALA A 547 21.15 -5.01 38.45
C ALA A 547 22.43 -4.64 37.68
N LYS A 548 23.61 -5.03 38.19
CA LYS A 548 24.89 -4.82 37.51
C LYS A 548 24.98 -5.59 36.19
N ALA A 549 24.57 -6.86 36.18
CA ALA A 549 24.55 -7.68 34.97
C ALA A 549 23.60 -7.11 33.90
N ALA A 550 22.42 -6.64 34.30
CA ALA A 550 21.47 -5.98 33.40
C ALA A 550 22.05 -4.68 32.80
N ALA A 551 22.75 -3.87 33.60
CA ALA A 551 23.40 -2.65 33.14
C ALA A 551 24.56 -2.93 32.15
N GLU A 552 25.34 -3.97 32.39
CA GLU A 552 26.39 -4.41 31.45
C GLU A 552 25.80 -4.94 30.14
N GLN A 553 24.70 -5.69 30.20
CA GLN A 553 23.99 -6.18 29.02
C GLN A 553 23.39 -5.04 28.19
N GLN A 554 22.83 -4.01 28.84
CA GLN A 554 22.35 -2.80 28.16
C GLN A 554 23.48 -2.01 27.48
N ARG A 555 24.65 -1.89 28.13
CA ARG A 555 25.83 -1.25 27.51
C ARG A 555 26.35 -2.02 26.31
N ALA A 556 26.36 -3.34 26.37
CA ALA A 556 26.75 -4.19 25.24
C ALA A 556 25.77 -4.05 24.06
N ALA A 557 24.46 -4.02 24.33
CA ALA A 557 23.44 -3.80 23.30
C ALA A 557 23.59 -2.42 22.63
N ALA A 558 23.75 -1.35 23.42
CA ALA A 558 23.97 0.00 22.90
C ALA A 558 25.27 0.11 22.06
N GLY A 559 26.33 -0.61 22.45
CA GLY A 559 27.56 -0.70 21.66
C GLY A 559 27.38 -1.40 20.31
N ALA A 560 26.59 -2.49 20.27
CA ALA A 560 26.27 -3.22 19.05
C ALA A 560 25.41 -2.38 18.08
N ASP A 561 24.44 -1.63 18.60
CA ASP A 561 23.61 -0.74 17.80
C ASP A 561 24.42 0.44 17.23
N ALA A 562 25.33 1.01 18.02
CA ALA A 562 26.24 2.04 17.54
C ALA A 562 27.21 1.53 16.45
N ALA A 563 27.66 0.28 16.54
CA ALA A 563 28.49 -0.33 15.49
C ALA A 563 27.68 -0.54 14.20
N LYS A 564 26.46 -1.09 14.29
CA LYS A 564 25.54 -1.25 13.15
C LYS A 564 25.23 0.08 12.46
N ALA A 565 25.03 1.16 13.23
CA ALA A 565 24.78 2.48 12.67
C ALA A 565 25.98 3.01 11.86
N ARG A 566 27.22 2.75 12.32
CA ARG A 566 28.44 3.14 11.59
C ARG A 566 28.63 2.34 10.30
N ASP A 567 28.34 1.04 10.34
CA ASP A 567 28.43 0.17 9.16
C ASP A 567 27.38 0.56 8.11
N ALA A 568 26.15 0.85 8.54
CA ALA A 568 25.09 1.36 7.67
C ALA A 568 25.48 2.70 7.02
N ALA A 569 26.06 3.63 7.79
CA ALA A 569 26.55 4.91 7.26
C ALA A 569 27.68 4.72 6.23
N ARG A 570 28.62 3.77 6.46
CA ARG A 570 29.66 3.41 5.48
C ARG A 570 29.07 2.82 4.22
N ALA A 571 28.12 1.90 4.33
CA ALA A 571 27.45 1.28 3.18
C ALA A 571 26.68 2.32 2.35
N GLN A 572 25.99 3.25 3.01
CA GLN A 572 25.29 4.35 2.35
C GLN A 572 26.26 5.26 1.60
N LYS A 573 27.40 5.62 2.22
CA LYS A 573 28.44 6.41 1.55
C LYS A 573 28.99 5.70 0.30
N MET A 574 29.27 4.40 0.40
CA MET A 574 29.75 3.61 -0.75
C MET A 574 28.72 3.53 -1.89
N ALA A 575 27.43 3.44 -1.56
CA ALA A 575 26.36 3.43 -2.55
C ALA A 575 26.25 4.77 -3.29
N VAL A 576 26.36 5.89 -2.58
CA VAL A 576 26.38 7.24 -3.18
C VAL A 576 27.62 7.41 -4.08
N ASP A 577 28.80 6.99 -3.61
CA ASP A 577 30.04 7.06 -4.39
C ASP A 577 30.01 6.13 -5.64
N ALA A 578 29.25 5.04 -5.60
CA ALA A 578 29.01 4.17 -6.76
C ALA A 578 28.05 4.84 -7.77
N GLN A 579 26.92 5.36 -7.31
CA GLN A 579 25.97 6.09 -8.15
C GLN A 579 26.61 7.30 -8.85
N ALA A 580 27.47 8.04 -8.15
CA ALA A 580 28.19 9.17 -8.74
C ALA A 580 29.13 8.73 -9.88
N ARG A 581 29.79 7.58 -9.74
CA ARG A 581 30.65 7.01 -10.79
C ARG A 581 29.86 6.54 -12.00
N ASP A 582 28.74 5.86 -11.78
CA ASP A 582 27.87 5.40 -12.86
C ASP A 582 27.25 6.59 -13.62
N ALA A 583 26.83 7.64 -12.90
CA ALA A 583 26.34 8.88 -13.50
C ALA A 583 27.42 9.59 -14.33
N ALA A 584 28.66 9.67 -13.83
CA ALA A 584 29.79 10.24 -14.58
C ALA A 584 30.10 9.44 -15.85
N LYS A 585 30.02 8.11 -15.79
CA LYS A 585 30.23 7.24 -16.95
C LYS A 585 29.12 7.42 -17.99
N ALA A 586 27.86 7.46 -17.56
CA ALA A 586 26.72 7.71 -18.44
C ALA A 586 26.79 9.09 -19.10
N ALA A 587 27.20 10.12 -18.37
CA ALA A 587 27.42 11.46 -18.92
C ALA A 587 28.54 11.45 -19.99
N GLY A 588 29.64 10.75 -19.74
CA GLY A 588 30.73 10.59 -20.71
C GLY A 588 30.30 9.84 -21.98
N GLU A 589 29.47 8.80 -21.86
CA GLU A 589 28.91 8.07 -23.00
C GLU A 589 27.93 8.93 -23.81
N ALA A 590 27.05 9.68 -23.14
CA ALA A 590 26.13 10.60 -23.80
C ALA A 590 26.88 11.69 -24.58
N GLN A 591 27.96 12.25 -24.01
CA GLN A 591 28.78 13.24 -24.69
C GLN A 591 29.49 12.66 -25.93
N ARG A 592 29.97 11.41 -25.88
CA ARG A 592 30.54 10.73 -27.06
C ARG A 592 29.50 10.50 -28.15
N GLN A 593 28.28 10.10 -27.78
CA GLN A 593 27.19 9.92 -28.75
C GLN A 593 26.80 11.24 -29.41
N GLN A 594 26.74 12.34 -28.65
CA GLN A 594 26.50 13.68 -29.21
C GLN A 594 27.62 14.10 -30.18
N ALA A 595 28.88 13.85 -29.83
CA ALA A 595 30.02 14.15 -30.70
C ALA A 595 29.97 13.32 -32.01
N GLN A 596 29.61 12.03 -31.93
CA GLN A 596 29.43 11.18 -33.12
C GLN A 596 28.26 11.65 -33.99
N ALA A 597 27.13 12.01 -33.38
CA ALA A 597 25.99 12.54 -34.10
C ALA A 597 26.33 13.85 -34.83
N ALA A 598 27.06 14.76 -34.17
CA ALA A 598 27.54 16.00 -34.77
C ALA A 598 28.52 15.74 -35.94
N ALA A 599 29.43 14.77 -35.78
CA ALA A 599 30.34 14.37 -36.86
C ALA A 599 29.57 13.82 -38.07
N HIS A 600 28.59 12.95 -37.86
CA HIS A 600 27.75 12.42 -38.95
C HIS A 600 26.91 13.50 -39.64
N GLN A 601 26.37 14.46 -38.90
CA GLN A 601 25.66 15.61 -39.51
C GLN A 601 26.60 16.46 -40.37
N THR A 602 27.83 16.67 -39.91
CA THR A 602 28.85 17.43 -40.66
C THR A 602 29.24 16.70 -41.94
N GLU A 603 29.41 15.38 -41.88
CA GLU A 603 29.72 14.56 -43.05
C GLU A 603 28.55 14.52 -44.05
N ALA A 604 27.31 14.39 -43.56
CA ALA A 604 26.11 14.44 -44.40
C ALA A 604 26.00 15.79 -45.13
N ALA A 605 26.17 16.90 -44.41
CA ALA A 605 26.16 18.24 -45.00
C ALA A 605 27.27 18.42 -46.06
N ALA A 606 28.46 17.87 -45.82
CA ALA A 606 29.55 17.90 -46.80
C ALA A 606 29.21 17.09 -48.07
N ARG A 607 28.60 15.91 -47.92
CA ARG A 607 28.16 15.08 -49.06
C ARG A 607 27.08 15.77 -49.88
N ASP A 608 26.12 16.41 -49.22
CA ASP A 608 25.04 17.12 -49.93
C ASP A 608 25.58 18.34 -50.67
N LYS A 609 26.53 19.08 -50.08
CA LYS A 609 27.24 20.17 -50.75
C LYS A 609 28.03 19.69 -51.98
N ALA A 610 28.70 18.53 -51.88
CA ALA A 610 29.41 17.93 -53.00
C ALA A 610 28.48 17.48 -54.14
N LYS A 611 27.32 16.89 -53.80
CA LYS A 611 26.29 16.54 -54.79
C LYS A 611 25.73 17.77 -55.49
N ALA A 612 25.41 18.83 -54.75
CA ALA A 612 24.94 20.09 -55.30
C ALA A 612 25.96 20.71 -56.26
N ALA A 613 27.24 20.73 -55.88
CA ALA A 613 28.32 21.19 -56.76
C ALA A 613 28.42 20.35 -58.05
N GLY A 614 28.33 19.01 -57.95
CA GLY A 614 28.35 18.13 -59.11
C GLY A 614 27.11 18.23 -60.00
N GLN A 615 25.95 18.62 -59.46
CA GLN A 615 24.75 18.94 -60.25
C GLN A 615 24.91 20.27 -60.98
N ALA A 616 25.41 21.31 -60.29
CA ALA A 616 25.68 22.62 -60.89
C ALA A 616 26.68 22.51 -62.05
N GLN A 617 27.76 21.72 -61.90
CA GLN A 617 28.73 21.49 -62.97
C GLN A 617 28.11 20.79 -64.19
N ARG A 618 27.27 19.77 -63.98
CA ARG A 618 26.55 19.11 -65.08
C ARG A 618 25.59 20.03 -65.80
N GLN A 619 24.87 20.89 -65.07
CA GLN A 619 24.00 21.89 -65.67
C GLN A 619 24.79 22.91 -66.50
N ALA A 620 25.93 23.39 -66.00
CA ALA A 620 26.81 24.29 -66.74
C ALA A 620 27.33 23.63 -68.04
N GLN A 621 27.68 22.34 -67.99
CA GLN A 621 28.16 21.61 -69.16
C GLN A 621 27.05 21.39 -70.20
N LEU A 622 25.84 21.02 -69.77
CA LEU A 622 24.68 20.94 -70.67
C LEU A 622 24.34 22.28 -71.33
N GLN A 623 24.50 23.41 -70.60
CA GLN A 623 24.31 24.73 -71.18
C GLN A 623 25.41 25.08 -72.20
N ALA A 624 26.66 24.71 -71.93
CA ALA A 624 27.77 24.88 -72.87
C ALA A 624 27.59 24.04 -74.14
N ASP A 625 27.20 22.77 -74.01
CA ASP A 625 26.93 21.87 -75.14
C ASP A 625 25.74 22.36 -75.97
N LYS A 626 24.68 22.83 -75.31
CA LYS A 626 23.52 23.44 -75.98
C LYS A 626 23.92 24.71 -76.73
N ALA A 627 24.73 25.57 -76.14
CA ALA A 627 25.24 26.78 -76.79
C ALA A 627 26.06 26.44 -78.05
N LYS A 628 26.92 25.41 -77.97
CA LYS A 628 27.70 24.91 -79.09
C LYS A 628 26.82 24.33 -80.21
N ALA A 629 25.79 23.56 -79.86
CA ALA A 629 24.83 23.01 -80.83
C ALA A 629 24.01 24.11 -81.55
N THR A 630 23.70 25.22 -80.88
CA THR A 630 23.05 26.38 -81.53
C THR A 630 23.99 27.17 -82.44
N ALA A 631 25.31 27.11 -82.23
CA ALA A 631 26.28 27.80 -83.09
C ALA A 631 26.54 27.04 -84.41
N GLU A 632 26.29 25.73 -84.45
CA GLU A 632 26.56 24.87 -85.62
C GLU A 632 25.35 24.59 -86.52
N LYS A 633 24.26 25.38 -86.46
CA LYS A 633 23.11 25.17 -87.34
C LYS A 633 23.42 25.67 -88.77
N PRO A 634 23.60 24.80 -89.78
CA PRO A 634 23.87 25.22 -91.14
C PRO A 634 22.57 25.66 -91.83
N LYS A 635 22.69 26.65 -92.73
CA LYS A 635 21.63 27.08 -93.65
C LYS A 635 21.57 26.11 -94.85
N GLY A 636 20.34 25.72 -95.24
CA GLY A 636 19.99 25.01 -96.47
C GLY A 636 19.80 23.50 -96.27
N ASP A 637 18.95 22.77 -97.00
CA ASP A 637 17.92 23.08 -97.99
C ASP A 637 17.09 21.78 -98.20
N ASP A 638 15.89 21.91 -98.78
CA ASP A 638 15.10 20.90 -99.53
C ASP A 638 14.75 19.46 -99.02
N ARG A 639 13.44 19.25 -98.76
CA ARG A 639 12.48 18.13 -99.14
C ARG A 639 12.90 16.62 -99.00
N PRO A 640 11.99 15.61 -99.18
CA PRO A 640 10.51 15.56 -99.29
C PRO A 640 9.82 14.54 -98.33
N LYS A 641 8.49 14.47 -98.48
CA LYS A 641 7.50 13.59 -97.84
C LYS A 641 7.73 12.07 -98.08
N GLY A 642 7.32 11.29 -97.09
CA GLY A 642 6.69 9.97 -97.27
C GLY A 642 7.44 8.80 -96.64
N VAL A 643 6.77 8.05 -95.78
CA VAL A 643 6.55 6.59 -95.82
C VAL A 643 6.07 6.10 -94.45
N LYS A 644 4.97 5.36 -94.47
CA LYS A 644 4.40 4.53 -93.40
C LYS A 644 5.30 3.31 -93.19
N ASP A 645 5.51 2.88 -91.95
CA ASP A 645 5.50 1.47 -91.48
C ASP A 645 5.71 1.49 -89.94
N LYS A 646 4.85 0.92 -89.09
CA LYS A 646 4.51 -0.49 -88.77
C LYS A 646 5.64 -1.23 -88.00
N TYR A 647 5.24 -1.83 -86.86
CA TYR A 647 5.97 -2.71 -85.92
C TYR A 647 7.02 -1.99 -85.02
N ASP A 648 7.30 -2.35 -83.77
CA ASP A 648 7.02 -3.55 -82.97
C ASP A 648 7.16 -3.26 -81.45
N GLU A 649 6.76 -4.24 -80.67
CA GLU A 649 6.61 -4.43 -79.21
C GLU A 649 7.81 -4.16 -78.24
N PRO A 650 7.63 -4.36 -76.90
CA PRO A 650 8.35 -3.65 -75.82
C PRO A 650 9.48 -4.47 -75.16
N HIS A 651 10.31 -3.83 -74.33
CA HIS A 651 11.08 -4.52 -73.27
C HIS A 651 11.32 -3.63 -72.03
N PRO A 652 11.43 -4.24 -70.82
CA PRO A 652 11.53 -3.54 -69.53
C PRO A 652 12.97 -3.52 -68.94
N GLN A 653 13.09 -2.90 -67.75
CA GLN A 653 14.10 -3.03 -66.68
C GLN A 653 15.06 -1.83 -66.48
N PRO A 654 15.68 -1.66 -65.29
CA PRO A 654 15.67 -2.51 -64.07
C PRO A 654 15.03 -1.89 -62.82
#